data_AF-A0A1Q2YB91-F1
#
_entry.id   AF-A0A1Q2YB91-F1
#
_cell.length_a   1.000
_cell.length_b   1.000
_cell.length_c   1.000
_cell.angle_alpha   90.00
_cell.angle_beta   90.00
_cell.angle_gamma   90.00
#
_symmetry.space_group_name_H-M   'P 1'
#
loop_
_entity.id
_entity.type
_entity.pdbx_description
1 polymer ?
#
loop_
_entity_poly.entity_id
_entity_poly.type
_entity_poly.pdbx_seq_one_letter_code
_entity_poly.pdbx_strand_id
1 'polypeptide(L)'
;MKFSTPLLLVSTGSCMAANFNTSSIIDYNVTRSSYHIAADNATDYSYWSLAATNSSLSYADGSNVTVAIIGDGVNSKYLLSNDSVSSVLDIYSNSTYLFSKDELTEDTLAAKVLLANAPNTKIKSYKIFKNSDSTTTITSKVVSALLAAVNDETVDFIYINTWQAYGGWSESYLSMLLNEIGLQKPVVLPMGQSNGLFQFSDGAAAEHVISVGGAGYEGLPGFAIDIDGKIYGVYAEKAMNLWANNTLVLGQLDSSCHLQNNVSDDESNILFLDVGNCSPDQIAETVLESNFTQLLTTGEEYQLYNFSAKPGYTSAMIGRESGLKLFKRLENGDTIVARKRVDENMIIVDYEFDEYSINFNSSMGPTLDLHLKPNIIAQSAFYFDDLSVYASGTSLSTAYVAGVIAAYASGANDRTWYSGIVDRVTTSGNLVNFRNLTYTSSEIENPIVQGGGIINAEDFVLKDFDISPGFFALKENKTTTEVTFIIMNNDNESAKRFYISGLDAITIYSQDSDIDANNNNMYPFPIYGNETAATVMIKKNTVLVPAGKSVNVTISITPPDYSTEANRLPIYGGYIQVKDLSTNIVSNIPYFGSTVELHSLETQTDEEFYWKEFHYEPDGKYCEMWVNGSVVNDTDHFMQIYFNDRIGSPLIDILVVEKDWTIEDFVYPPVPGQDKFVERIQGTRYPGGYPWHYAPRSNTTLAEQWDDWHDGLLADGSVLPAGEYKILLRILKHNVQDLSDWGEWYNHVSPWFVVDYANVTAVGLPLTTISIPHTTLKTVSTATASTASATSMDMAGMHM
;
A
#
# COMPACT_ATOMS: atom_id res chain seq x y z
N MET A 1 -16.94 62.72 -19.88
CA MET A 1 -17.63 61.98 -20.95
C MET A 1 -17.15 60.55 -20.88
N LYS A 2 -18.06 59.63 -20.53
CA LYS A 2 -17.86 58.19 -20.50
C LYS A 2 -18.18 57.64 -21.88
N PHE A 3 -17.38 56.71 -22.39
CA PHE A 3 -17.89 55.61 -23.20
C PHE A 3 -17.26 54.32 -22.69
N SER A 4 -18.11 53.52 -22.05
CA SER A 4 -17.91 52.15 -21.63
C SER A 4 -18.49 51.24 -22.71
N THR A 5 -17.74 50.22 -23.12
CA THR A 5 -18.28 49.04 -23.80
C THR A 5 -17.67 47.81 -23.14
N PRO A 6 -18.48 46.91 -22.55
CA PRO A 6 -18.01 45.62 -22.11
C PRO A 6 -17.92 44.68 -23.30
N LEU A 7 -16.81 43.95 -23.42
CA LEU A 7 -16.66 42.84 -24.34
C LEU A 7 -17.32 41.62 -23.68
N LEU A 8 -18.48 41.22 -24.19
CA LEU A 8 -19.16 39.99 -23.81
C LEU A 8 -18.53 38.86 -24.64
N LEU A 9 -17.65 38.06 -24.04
CA LEU A 9 -17.17 36.81 -24.63
C LEU A 9 -18.24 35.75 -24.37
N VAL A 10 -19.08 35.49 -25.37
CA VAL A 10 -19.93 34.30 -25.42
C VAL A 10 -19.14 33.26 -26.22
N SER A 11 -18.60 32.25 -25.55
CA SER A 11 -18.09 31.06 -26.21
C SER A 11 -19.28 30.18 -26.60
N THR A 12 -19.82 30.35 -27.80
CA THR A 12 -20.64 29.31 -28.41
C THR A 12 -19.71 28.26 -29.00
N GLY A 13 -19.60 27.10 -28.33
CA GLY A 13 -19.03 25.90 -28.93
C GLY A 13 -19.94 25.45 -30.07
N SER A 14 -19.54 25.73 -31.31
CA SER A 14 -20.31 25.34 -32.49
C SER A 14 -19.87 23.96 -32.97
N CYS A 15 -20.63 22.93 -32.57
CA CYS A 15 -20.69 21.66 -33.30
C CYS A 15 -21.47 21.90 -34.60
N MET A 16 -20.76 22.17 -35.70
CA MET A 16 -21.34 22.12 -37.04
C MET A 16 -20.82 20.88 -37.75
N ALA A 17 -21.75 19.95 -38.00
CA ALA A 17 -21.54 18.74 -38.78
C ALA A 17 -21.02 19.07 -40.18
N ALA A 18 -19.81 18.59 -40.50
CA ALA A 18 -19.34 18.47 -41.86
C ALA A 18 -19.75 17.09 -42.40
N ASN A 19 -20.79 17.07 -43.23
CA ASN A 19 -21.18 15.88 -43.98
C ASN A 19 -20.07 15.53 -45.01
N PHE A 20 -19.34 14.45 -44.77
CA PHE A 20 -18.60 13.76 -45.82
C PHE A 20 -19.35 12.49 -46.24
N ASN A 21 -19.75 12.51 -47.51
CA ASN A 21 -20.41 11.41 -48.20
C ASN A 21 -19.35 10.61 -48.95
N THR A 22 -19.05 9.39 -48.49
CA THR A 22 -18.48 8.34 -49.34
C THR A 22 -19.10 6.99 -48.96
N SER A 23 -19.97 6.54 -49.85
CA SER A 23 -20.53 5.20 -49.92
C SER A 23 -19.45 4.15 -50.23
N SER A 24 -19.30 3.16 -49.36
CA SER A 24 -18.94 1.79 -49.75
C SER A 24 -19.48 0.83 -48.72
N ILE A 25 -20.55 0.15 -49.13
CA ILE A 25 -21.29 -0.89 -48.41
C ILE A 25 -20.44 -2.17 -48.40
N ILE A 26 -20.14 -2.69 -47.20
CA ILE A 26 -19.91 -4.12 -46.97
C ILE A 26 -20.75 -4.50 -45.75
N ASP A 27 -21.82 -5.26 -46.00
CA ASP A 27 -22.69 -5.84 -44.98
C ASP A 27 -21.92 -6.82 -44.10
N TYR A 28 -21.89 -6.59 -42.79
CA TYR A 28 -21.74 -7.65 -41.80
C TYR A 28 -22.94 -7.62 -40.85
N ASN A 29 -23.85 -8.55 -41.09
CA ASN A 29 -24.92 -8.93 -40.16
C ASN A 29 -24.30 -9.58 -38.92
N VAL A 30 -24.28 -8.88 -37.78
CA VAL A 30 -24.00 -9.49 -36.48
C VAL A 30 -25.32 -9.74 -35.78
N THR A 31 -25.91 -10.90 -36.08
CA THR A 31 -26.96 -11.48 -35.23
C THR A 31 -26.32 -12.19 -34.04
N ARG A 32 -26.86 -11.89 -32.86
CA ARG A 32 -26.65 -12.53 -31.55
C ARG A 32 -26.15 -13.98 -31.62
N SER A 33 -25.04 -14.21 -30.94
CA SER A 33 -24.44 -15.50 -30.59
C SER A 33 -25.37 -16.32 -29.70
N SER A 34 -25.91 -17.39 -30.27
CA SER A 34 -26.34 -18.58 -29.55
C SER A 34 -25.11 -19.44 -29.26
N TYR A 35 -24.85 -19.73 -27.98
CA TYR A 35 -23.80 -20.65 -27.55
C TYR A 35 -24.08 -22.06 -28.07
N HIS A 36 -23.29 -22.50 -29.05
CA HIS A 36 -23.07 -23.91 -29.34
C HIS A 36 -21.58 -24.22 -29.17
N ILE A 37 -21.31 -25.17 -28.28
CA ILE A 37 -19.99 -25.75 -28.00
C ILE A 37 -19.48 -26.43 -29.28
N ALA A 38 -18.33 -25.97 -29.77
CA ALA A 38 -17.47 -26.72 -30.66
C ALA A 38 -16.03 -26.60 -30.15
N ALA A 39 -15.50 -27.75 -29.72
CA ALA A 39 -14.11 -27.92 -29.32
C ALA A 39 -13.20 -27.95 -30.56
N ASP A 40 -12.15 -27.12 -30.57
CA ASP A 40 -10.75 -27.49 -30.85
C ASP A 40 -9.90 -26.23 -31.13
N ASN A 41 -9.03 -25.86 -30.19
CA ASN A 41 -7.56 -25.89 -30.35
C ASN A 41 -6.89 -25.08 -29.23
N ALA A 42 -6.31 -25.84 -28.28
CA ALA A 42 -5.16 -25.53 -27.45
C ALA A 42 -4.96 -24.07 -26.97
N THR A 43 -5.54 -23.74 -25.82
CA THR A 43 -4.97 -22.88 -24.76
C THR A 43 -5.98 -22.81 -23.61
N ASP A 44 -6.28 -23.95 -22.99
CA ASP A 44 -7.12 -24.00 -21.78
C ASP A 44 -6.36 -24.76 -20.69
N TYR A 45 -5.72 -24.02 -19.79
CA TYR A 45 -5.26 -24.56 -18.51
C TYR A 45 -6.47 -24.69 -17.57
N SER A 46 -7.22 -25.78 -17.74
CA SER A 46 -8.21 -26.21 -16.76
C SER A 46 -7.51 -26.92 -15.61
N TYR A 47 -7.30 -26.23 -14.49
CA TYR A 47 -6.73 -26.84 -13.28
C TYR A 47 -7.81 -27.59 -12.50
N TRP A 48 -7.65 -28.91 -12.44
CA TRP A 48 -8.44 -29.81 -11.60
C TRP A 48 -8.05 -29.64 -10.13
N SER A 49 -9.05 -29.60 -9.26
CA SER A 49 -8.91 -29.57 -7.81
C SER A 49 -8.40 -30.90 -7.25
N LEU A 50 -7.35 -30.87 -6.43
CA LEU A 50 -7.05 -31.93 -5.48
C LEU A 50 -7.11 -31.37 -4.06
N ALA A 51 -7.95 -31.98 -3.21
CA ALA A 51 -7.98 -31.71 -1.78
C ALA A 51 -6.70 -32.25 -1.14
N ALA A 52 -5.92 -31.38 -0.48
CA ALA A 52 -4.76 -31.81 0.30
C ALA A 52 -5.22 -32.42 1.63
N THR A 53 -4.88 -33.69 1.83
CA THR A 53 -4.90 -34.38 3.12
C THR A 53 -3.71 -33.97 3.98
N ASN A 54 -3.97 -33.69 5.26
CA ASN A 54 -2.98 -33.39 6.29
C ASN A 54 -1.83 -34.42 6.33
N SER A 55 -0.59 -33.98 6.13
CA SER A 55 0.62 -34.68 6.55
C SER A 55 1.37 -33.81 7.56
N SER A 56 1.43 -34.28 8.81
CA SER A 56 2.24 -33.70 9.88
C SER A 56 3.57 -34.44 9.96
N LEU A 57 4.68 -33.75 9.73
CA LEU A 57 6.01 -34.21 10.14
C LEU A 57 6.39 -33.50 11.45
N SER A 58 6.70 -34.29 12.48
CA SER A 58 7.19 -33.82 13.77
C SER A 58 8.68 -34.12 13.88
N TYR A 59 9.50 -33.09 14.05
CA TYR A 59 10.87 -33.25 14.54
C TYR A 59 10.89 -33.17 16.07
N ALA A 60 11.83 -33.90 16.66
CA ALA A 60 11.97 -34.08 18.10
C ALA A 60 12.75 -32.91 18.73
N ASP A 61 12.19 -31.71 18.69
CA ASP A 61 12.34 -30.74 19.78
C ASP A 61 10.96 -30.15 20.09
N GLY A 62 10.70 -29.86 21.36
CA GLY A 62 9.35 -29.71 21.90
C GLY A 62 8.62 -28.42 21.53
N SER A 63 9.18 -27.56 20.68
CA SER A 63 8.72 -26.19 20.43
C SER A 63 8.20 -26.05 19.00
N ASN A 64 6.92 -26.40 18.80
CA ASN A 64 6.25 -26.27 17.50
C ASN A 64 5.54 -24.92 17.40
N VAL A 65 6.15 -23.93 16.75
CA VAL A 65 5.46 -22.69 16.36
C VAL A 65 4.63 -22.94 15.11
N THR A 66 3.38 -22.48 15.07
CA THR A 66 2.51 -22.53 13.89
C THR A 66 2.05 -21.13 13.51
N VAL A 67 2.21 -20.74 12.25
CA VAL A 67 1.67 -19.47 11.73
C VAL A 67 0.58 -19.71 10.70
N ALA A 68 -0.47 -18.90 10.80
CA ALA A 68 -1.53 -18.83 9.80
C ALA A 68 -1.13 -17.81 8.72
N ILE A 69 -1.07 -18.24 7.47
CA ILE A 69 -0.84 -17.37 6.30
C ILE A 69 -2.18 -17.13 5.62
N ILE A 70 -2.59 -15.87 5.51
CA ILE A 70 -3.78 -15.44 4.76
C ILE A 70 -3.30 -14.63 3.57
N GLY A 71 -3.58 -15.05 2.34
CA GLY A 71 -3.09 -14.32 1.17
C GLY A 71 -3.85 -14.59 -0.12
N ASP A 72 -3.65 -13.71 -1.10
CA ASP A 72 -4.14 -13.97 -2.45
C ASP A 72 -3.32 -15.08 -3.14
N GLY A 73 -3.96 -15.84 -4.02
CA GLY A 73 -3.33 -17.00 -4.67
C GLY A 73 -2.17 -16.68 -5.61
N VAL A 74 -1.96 -15.41 -5.97
CA VAL A 74 -0.88 -14.99 -6.88
C VAL A 74 0.40 -14.81 -6.07
N ASN A 75 0.34 -14.09 -4.93
CA ASN A 75 1.50 -13.87 -4.07
C ASN A 75 1.82 -15.06 -3.14
N SER A 76 0.81 -15.85 -2.74
CA SER A 76 1.03 -17.03 -1.88
C SER A 76 1.69 -18.23 -2.59
N LYS A 77 1.71 -18.25 -3.94
CA LYS A 77 2.42 -19.27 -4.72
C LYS A 77 3.95 -19.17 -4.59
N TYR A 78 4.46 -17.97 -4.29
CA TYR A 78 5.88 -17.69 -4.10
C TYR A 78 6.40 -18.09 -2.71
N LEU A 79 5.50 -18.18 -1.72
CA LEU A 79 5.83 -18.62 -0.36
C LEU A 79 5.67 -20.13 -0.16
N LEU A 80 4.97 -20.81 -1.07
CA LEU A 80 4.65 -22.23 -1.00
C LEU A 80 4.90 -22.87 -2.36
N SER A 81 6.15 -23.25 -2.66
CA SER A 81 6.48 -24.09 -3.82
C SER A 81 6.00 -25.53 -3.61
N ASN A 82 4.68 -25.73 -3.58
CA ASN A 82 4.07 -27.04 -3.68
C ASN A 82 3.74 -27.31 -5.14
N ASP A 83 4.63 -28.02 -5.84
CA ASP A 83 4.26 -28.94 -6.94
C ASP A 83 5.40 -29.88 -7.40
N SER A 84 6.56 -29.93 -6.74
CA SER A 84 7.64 -30.88 -7.08
C SER A 84 8.44 -31.41 -5.88
N VAL A 85 7.80 -31.51 -4.71
CA VAL A 85 8.46 -31.86 -3.44
C VAL A 85 8.50 -33.39 -3.17
N SER A 86 7.81 -34.22 -3.95
CA SER A 86 7.75 -35.68 -3.69
C SER A 86 8.90 -36.51 -4.27
N SER A 87 9.82 -35.94 -5.07
CA SER A 87 10.93 -36.72 -5.66
C SER A 87 12.34 -36.21 -5.36
N VAL A 88 12.48 -35.06 -4.67
CA VAL A 88 13.80 -34.54 -4.25
C VAL A 88 14.06 -34.79 -2.75
N LEU A 89 13.02 -34.97 -1.93
CA LEU A 89 13.18 -35.22 -0.48
C LEU A 89 13.64 -36.64 -0.10
N ASP A 90 13.56 -37.62 -0.99
CA ASP A 90 14.09 -38.98 -0.72
C ASP A 90 15.62 -39.07 -0.87
N ILE A 91 16.28 -38.05 -1.41
CA ILE A 91 17.75 -38.02 -1.51
C ILE A 91 18.40 -37.28 -0.32
N TYR A 92 17.65 -36.42 0.38
CA TYR A 92 18.21 -35.59 1.46
C TYR A 92 17.70 -35.93 2.88
N SER A 93 16.72 -36.84 3.03
CA SER A 93 16.16 -37.20 4.34
C SER A 93 17.01 -38.16 5.18
N ASN A 94 18.13 -38.67 4.65
CA ASN A 94 19.01 -39.63 5.34
C ASN A 94 20.42 -39.11 5.67
N SER A 95 20.71 -37.83 5.42
CA SER A 95 22.01 -37.24 5.70
C SER A 95 21.88 -36.15 6.76
N THR A 96 21.93 -36.57 8.02
CA THR A 96 22.27 -35.69 9.15
C THR A 96 23.72 -35.22 8.95
N TYR A 97 23.93 -34.10 8.25
CA TYR A 97 25.21 -33.40 8.31
C TYR A 97 25.15 -32.40 9.46
N LEU A 98 25.52 -32.88 10.65
CA LEU A 98 26.02 -32.02 11.72
C LEU A 98 27.40 -31.54 11.28
N PHE A 99 27.47 -30.40 10.59
CA PHE A 99 28.76 -29.78 10.31
C PHE A 99 29.37 -29.36 11.66
N SER A 100 30.53 -29.93 11.97
CA SER A 100 31.32 -29.41 13.08
C SER A 100 31.80 -28.00 12.72
N LYS A 101 32.03 -27.14 13.72
CA LYS A 101 32.50 -25.75 13.54
C LYS A 101 33.78 -25.62 12.70
N ASP A 102 34.48 -26.73 12.48
CA ASP A 102 35.74 -26.81 11.74
C ASP A 102 35.57 -27.27 10.26
N GLU A 103 34.36 -27.56 9.79
CA GLU A 103 34.06 -28.03 8.40
C GLU A 103 33.45 -26.97 7.48
N LEU A 104 33.23 -25.74 7.96
CA LEU A 104 32.81 -24.61 7.11
C LEU A 104 34.04 -23.99 6.44
N THR A 105 34.36 -24.42 5.22
CA THR A 105 35.27 -23.67 4.34
C THR A 105 34.48 -22.63 3.54
N GLU A 106 35.13 -21.55 3.07
CA GLU A 106 34.48 -20.57 2.17
C GLU A 106 33.82 -21.24 0.96
N ASP A 107 34.37 -22.37 0.49
CA ASP A 107 33.84 -23.14 -0.63
C ASP A 107 32.54 -23.92 -0.29
N THR A 108 32.29 -24.25 0.98
CA THR A 108 31.02 -24.91 1.40
C THR A 108 29.89 -23.90 1.64
N LEU A 109 30.22 -22.65 1.96
CA LEU A 109 29.27 -21.53 1.95
C LEU A 109 28.74 -21.20 0.55
N ALA A 110 29.40 -21.66 -0.50
CA ALA A 110 29.00 -21.40 -1.89
C ALA A 110 27.74 -22.18 -2.33
N ALA A 111 27.33 -23.22 -1.59
CA ALA A 111 25.98 -23.75 -1.72
C ALA A 111 25.04 -22.80 -0.94
N LYS A 112 24.64 -21.70 -1.58
CA LYS A 112 23.68 -20.74 -1.04
C LYS A 112 22.34 -21.44 -0.84
N VAL A 113 22.11 -22.00 0.34
CA VAL A 113 20.79 -22.53 0.73
C VAL A 113 19.94 -21.32 1.12
N LEU A 114 18.84 -21.10 0.40
CA LEU A 114 17.82 -20.15 0.81
C LEU A 114 17.15 -20.69 2.08
N LEU A 115 17.62 -20.25 3.25
CA LEU A 115 17.03 -20.60 4.54
C LEU A 115 16.04 -19.53 4.95
N ALA A 116 14.81 -19.95 5.27
CA ALA A 116 13.86 -19.09 5.94
C ALA A 116 14.37 -18.74 7.35
N ASN A 117 13.97 -17.58 7.90
CA ASN A 117 14.35 -17.14 9.25
C ASN A 117 13.94 -18.13 10.36
N ALA A 118 12.93 -18.96 10.13
CA ALA A 118 12.46 -19.99 11.06
C ALA A 118 12.00 -21.26 10.31
N PRO A 119 12.93 -22.09 9.80
CA PRO A 119 12.63 -23.16 8.83
C PRO A 119 11.80 -24.32 9.42
N ASN A 120 11.77 -24.46 10.75
CA ASN A 120 11.01 -25.50 11.44
C ASN A 120 9.57 -25.09 11.77
N THR A 121 9.16 -23.88 11.38
CA THR A 121 7.82 -23.34 11.66
C THR A 121 6.76 -24.10 10.87
N LYS A 122 5.65 -24.47 11.52
CA LYS A 122 4.50 -25.04 10.84
C LYS A 122 3.67 -23.94 10.19
N ILE A 123 3.19 -24.20 8.99
CA ILE A 123 2.40 -23.23 8.23
C ILE A 123 0.98 -23.78 8.04
N LYS A 124 -0.02 -22.99 8.42
CA LYS A 124 -1.41 -23.17 8.05
C LYS A 124 -1.80 -22.11 7.04
N SER A 125 -2.18 -22.50 5.83
CA SER A 125 -2.49 -21.55 4.76
C SER A 125 -3.99 -21.43 4.52
N TYR A 126 -4.48 -20.19 4.48
CA TYR A 126 -5.84 -19.79 4.14
C TYR A 126 -5.81 -19.04 2.81
N LYS A 127 -6.12 -19.76 1.74
CA LYS A 127 -6.05 -19.22 0.38
C LYS A 127 -7.30 -18.41 0.06
N ILE A 128 -7.13 -17.14 -0.27
CA ILE A 128 -8.22 -16.24 -0.66
C ILE A 128 -8.05 -15.89 -2.14
N PHE A 129 -9.13 -15.90 -2.90
CA PHE A 129 -9.12 -15.48 -4.30
C PHE A 129 -10.18 -14.41 -4.56
N LYS A 130 -9.78 -13.38 -5.31
CA LYS A 130 -10.72 -12.53 -6.05
C LYS A 130 -11.25 -13.37 -7.20
N ASN A 131 -12.49 -13.83 -7.09
CA ASN A 131 -13.20 -14.27 -8.29
C ASN A 131 -13.81 -13.01 -8.89
N SER A 132 -13.54 -12.74 -10.16
CA SER A 132 -14.14 -11.62 -10.90
C SER A 132 -15.67 -11.61 -10.83
N ASP A 133 -16.27 -12.79 -10.57
CA ASP A 133 -17.70 -13.02 -10.74
C ASP A 133 -18.47 -13.18 -9.41
N SER A 134 -17.83 -13.04 -8.24
CA SER A 134 -18.50 -13.28 -6.96
C SER A 134 -19.07 -12.01 -6.33
N THR A 135 -20.37 -12.01 -6.04
CA THR A 135 -21.08 -11.01 -5.22
C THR A 135 -20.55 -10.88 -3.78
N THR A 136 -19.73 -11.83 -3.32
CA THR A 136 -19.01 -11.74 -2.04
C THR A 136 -17.75 -10.90 -2.20
N THR A 137 -17.66 -9.80 -1.47
CA THR A 137 -16.46 -8.96 -1.43
C THR A 137 -15.26 -9.75 -0.92
N ILE A 138 -14.06 -9.44 -1.41
CA ILE A 138 -12.81 -10.06 -0.92
C ILE A 138 -12.67 -9.89 0.59
N THR A 139 -13.15 -8.77 1.13
CA THR A 139 -13.23 -8.46 2.56
C THR A 139 -13.95 -9.55 3.35
N SER A 140 -15.10 -10.05 2.89
CA SER A 140 -15.84 -11.08 3.64
C SER A 140 -15.06 -12.41 3.73
N LYS A 141 -14.26 -12.74 2.70
CA LYS A 141 -13.38 -13.92 2.71
C LYS A 141 -12.19 -13.72 3.65
N VAL A 142 -11.60 -12.52 3.68
CA VAL A 142 -10.53 -12.15 4.62
C VAL A 142 -11.02 -12.26 6.06
N VAL A 143 -12.17 -11.67 6.37
CA VAL A 143 -12.81 -11.77 7.69
C VAL A 143 -13.03 -13.23 8.09
N SER A 144 -13.55 -14.05 7.17
CA SER A 144 -13.78 -15.48 7.45
C SER A 144 -12.49 -16.24 7.75
N ALA A 145 -11.41 -15.98 6.99
CA ALA A 145 -10.10 -16.58 7.23
C ALA A 145 -9.48 -16.13 8.56
N LEU A 146 -9.61 -14.84 8.89
CA LEU A 146 -9.15 -14.27 10.16
C LEU A 146 -9.86 -14.90 11.35
N LEU A 147 -11.18 -15.00 11.29
CA LEU A 147 -11.98 -15.64 12.34
C LEU A 147 -11.63 -17.14 12.47
N ALA A 148 -11.32 -17.82 11.37
CA ALA A 148 -10.86 -19.21 11.44
C ALA A 148 -9.47 -19.34 12.08
N ALA A 149 -8.52 -18.46 11.74
CA ALA A 149 -7.15 -18.48 12.25
C ALA A 149 -7.06 -18.08 13.74
N VAL A 150 -7.83 -17.08 14.17
CA VAL A 150 -7.84 -16.64 15.57
C VAL A 150 -8.44 -17.70 16.49
N ASN A 151 -9.48 -18.42 16.03
CA ASN A 151 -10.11 -19.48 16.82
C ASN A 151 -9.32 -20.81 16.80
N ASP A 152 -8.33 -20.96 15.94
CA ASP A 152 -7.49 -22.16 15.90
C ASP A 152 -6.41 -22.10 16.98
N GLU A 153 -6.60 -22.82 18.09
CA GLU A 153 -5.66 -22.83 19.22
C GLU A 153 -4.24 -23.28 18.85
N THR A 154 -4.04 -23.95 17.71
CA THR A 154 -2.70 -24.37 17.29
C THR A 154 -1.93 -23.25 16.59
N VAL A 155 -2.60 -22.18 16.12
CA VAL A 155 -1.97 -21.03 15.47
C VAL A 155 -1.45 -20.06 16.53
N ASP A 156 -0.16 -19.75 16.46
CA ASP A 156 0.53 -18.86 17.41
C ASP A 156 0.49 -17.40 16.98
N PHE A 157 0.56 -17.11 15.69
CA PHE A 157 0.37 -15.76 15.14
C PHE A 157 -0.13 -15.80 13.69
N ILE A 158 -0.61 -14.67 13.19
CA ILE A 158 -1.22 -14.52 11.87
C ILE A 158 -0.34 -13.62 11.01
N TYR A 159 -0.02 -14.09 9.81
CA TYR A 159 0.60 -13.32 8.75
C TYR A 159 -0.44 -13.09 7.65
N ILE A 160 -0.67 -11.83 7.29
CA ILE A 160 -1.61 -11.43 6.24
C ILE A 160 -0.81 -10.81 5.11
N ASN A 161 -0.99 -11.35 3.90
CA ASN A 161 -0.45 -10.79 2.67
C ASN A 161 -1.57 -10.66 1.65
N THR A 162 -2.46 -9.70 1.90
CA THR A 162 -3.63 -9.44 1.07
C THR A 162 -3.59 -8.02 0.52
N TRP A 163 -4.39 -7.83 -0.52
CA TRP A 163 -4.55 -6.62 -1.33
C TRP A 163 -4.65 -5.29 -0.55
N GLN A 164 -4.21 -4.23 -1.23
CA GLN A 164 -4.26 -2.82 -0.83
C GLN A 164 -5.69 -2.29 -0.94
N ALA A 165 -6.50 -2.43 0.11
CA ALA A 165 -7.53 -1.42 0.31
C ALA A 165 -6.78 -0.16 0.74
N TYR A 166 -6.76 0.88 -0.10
CA TYR A 166 -6.30 2.20 0.33
C TYR A 166 -7.09 2.55 1.58
N GLY A 167 -6.40 2.63 2.69
CA GLY A 167 -6.95 2.99 3.98
C GLY A 167 -6.03 4.00 4.62
N GLY A 168 -6.19 4.15 5.92
CA GLY A 168 -5.55 5.23 6.66
C GLY A 168 -6.12 5.39 8.05
N TRP A 169 -7.30 4.83 8.29
CA TRP A 169 -8.08 4.97 9.50
C TRP A 169 -7.98 3.73 10.38
N SER A 170 -7.70 3.94 11.66
CA SER A 170 -7.67 2.85 12.65
C SER A 170 -9.06 2.30 12.99
N GLU A 171 -10.09 3.06 12.64
CA GLU A 171 -11.51 2.83 12.88
C GLU A 171 -12.24 2.25 11.67
N SER A 172 -11.53 2.02 10.56
CA SER A 172 -12.13 1.28 9.46
C SER A 172 -12.56 -0.11 9.91
N TYR A 173 -13.55 -0.68 9.23
CA TYR A 173 -14.13 -1.96 9.63
C TYR A 173 -13.08 -3.08 9.76
N LEU A 174 -12.12 -3.15 8.82
CA LEU A 174 -11.07 -4.16 8.87
C LEU A 174 -10.06 -3.85 9.99
N SER A 175 -9.69 -2.59 10.19
CA SER A 175 -8.79 -2.18 11.28
C SER A 175 -9.37 -2.46 12.65
N MET A 176 -10.66 -2.15 12.88
CA MET A 176 -11.34 -2.46 14.13
C MET A 176 -11.34 -3.97 14.41
N LEU A 177 -11.65 -4.80 13.41
CA LEU A 177 -11.59 -6.25 13.55
C LEU A 177 -10.16 -6.71 13.90
N LEU A 178 -9.15 -6.16 13.22
CA LEU A 178 -7.76 -6.51 13.44
C LEU A 178 -7.22 -5.99 14.78
N ASN A 179 -7.75 -4.89 15.33
CA ASN A 179 -7.46 -4.45 16.69
C ASN A 179 -7.93 -5.50 17.71
N GLU A 180 -9.17 -5.98 17.58
CA GLU A 180 -9.72 -7.01 18.46
C GLU A 180 -8.99 -8.36 18.33
N ILE A 181 -8.57 -8.71 17.12
CA ILE A 181 -7.77 -9.93 16.88
C ILE A 181 -6.34 -9.76 17.42
N GLY A 182 -5.72 -8.60 17.20
CA GLY A 182 -4.35 -8.27 17.62
C GLY A 182 -4.15 -8.36 19.14
N LEU A 183 -5.19 -8.04 19.91
CA LEU A 183 -5.21 -8.22 21.37
C LEU A 183 -5.18 -9.70 21.81
N GLN A 184 -5.67 -10.61 20.96
CA GLN A 184 -5.75 -12.04 21.26
C GLN A 184 -4.56 -12.81 20.69
N LYS A 185 -4.11 -12.44 19.50
CA LYS A 185 -3.00 -13.07 18.79
C LYS A 185 -2.23 -12.04 17.99
N PRO A 186 -0.89 -12.12 17.94
CA PRO A 186 -0.10 -11.24 17.10
C PRO A 186 -0.50 -11.35 15.63
N VAL A 187 -0.63 -10.20 14.97
CA VAL A 187 -0.90 -10.10 13.53
C VAL A 187 0.19 -9.28 12.88
N VAL A 188 0.72 -9.77 11.76
CA VAL A 188 1.77 -9.13 10.97
C VAL A 188 1.30 -8.96 9.54
N LEU A 189 1.42 -7.76 8.98
CA LEU A 189 0.93 -7.45 7.64
C LEU A 189 1.70 -6.31 6.96
N PRO A 190 1.72 -6.24 5.63
CA PRO A 190 2.43 -5.21 4.90
C PRO A 190 1.74 -3.85 5.03
N MET A 191 2.55 -2.78 4.99
CA MET A 191 2.04 -1.42 4.86
C MET A 191 1.28 -1.16 3.56
N GLY A 192 1.49 -1.96 2.51
CA GLY A 192 1.00 -1.65 1.16
C GLY A 192 2.12 -1.08 0.28
N GLN A 193 1.78 -0.78 -0.97
CA GLN A 193 2.71 -0.22 -1.94
C GLN A 193 2.16 1.03 -2.64
N SER A 194 1.75 2.00 -1.84
CA SER A 194 1.21 3.28 -2.32
C SER A 194 2.10 4.41 -1.84
N ASN A 195 2.64 5.18 -2.77
CA ASN A 195 3.62 6.20 -2.48
C ASN A 195 2.97 7.37 -1.72
N GLY A 196 3.60 7.82 -0.64
CA GLY A 196 3.20 9.01 0.09
C GLY A 196 2.56 8.74 1.45
N LEU A 197 2.35 9.83 2.18
CA LEU A 197 1.83 9.82 3.54
C LEU A 197 0.34 9.52 3.57
N PHE A 198 -0.10 8.81 4.61
CA PHE A 198 -1.48 8.40 4.85
C PHE A 198 -2.04 7.40 3.85
N GLN A 199 -1.19 6.84 2.98
CA GLN A 199 -1.60 5.87 1.96
C GLN A 199 -1.05 4.50 2.33
N PHE A 200 -1.73 3.75 3.19
CA PHE A 200 -1.34 2.38 3.52
C PHE A 200 -2.56 1.46 3.55
N SER A 201 -2.30 0.16 3.59
CA SER A 201 -3.34 -0.88 3.61
C SER A 201 -4.26 -0.68 4.80
N ASP A 202 -5.57 -0.74 4.57
CA ASP A 202 -6.60 -0.50 5.59
C ASP A 202 -6.32 -1.25 6.89
N GLY A 203 -6.14 -2.57 6.83
CA GLY A 203 -5.85 -3.35 8.03
C GLY A 203 -4.54 -3.01 8.73
N ALA A 204 -3.57 -2.40 8.04
CA ALA A 204 -2.29 -2.00 8.64
C ALA A 204 -2.44 -0.79 9.57
N ALA A 205 -3.55 -0.05 9.48
CA ALA A 205 -3.88 1.06 10.37
C ALA A 205 -4.16 0.62 11.81
N ALA A 206 -4.55 -0.64 12.02
CA ALA A 206 -4.87 -1.17 13.33
C ALA A 206 -3.71 -0.93 14.33
N GLU A 207 -4.03 -0.51 15.54
CA GLU A 207 -3.07 -0.21 16.59
C GLU A 207 -2.38 -1.48 17.12
N HIS A 208 -3.11 -2.59 17.24
CA HIS A 208 -2.62 -3.83 17.84
C HIS A 208 -2.04 -4.83 16.83
N VAL A 209 -1.67 -4.37 15.65
CA VAL A 209 -0.99 -5.17 14.62
C VAL A 209 0.39 -4.63 14.31
N ILE A 210 1.26 -5.51 13.82
CA ILE A 210 2.60 -5.17 13.37
C ILE A 210 2.54 -4.89 11.88
N SER A 211 2.55 -3.61 11.52
CA SER A 211 2.68 -3.21 10.12
C SER A 211 4.15 -3.09 9.72
N VAL A 212 4.48 -3.61 8.54
CA VAL A 212 5.85 -3.71 8.06
C VAL A 212 6.03 -2.93 6.76
N GLY A 213 6.91 -1.93 6.79
CA GLY A 213 7.34 -1.20 5.61
C GLY A 213 8.55 -1.87 4.94
N GLY A 214 8.87 -1.39 3.75
CA GLY A 214 9.93 -1.94 2.91
C GLY A 214 11.19 -1.11 2.96
N ALA A 215 12.33 -1.75 3.15
CA ALA A 215 13.65 -1.16 2.99
C ALA A 215 14.40 -1.85 1.85
N GLY A 216 15.33 -1.15 1.22
CA GLY A 216 16.34 -1.77 0.38
C GLY A 216 17.37 -2.53 1.19
N TYR A 217 18.42 -2.96 0.52
CA TYR A 217 19.44 -3.83 1.08
C TYR A 217 20.82 -3.44 0.53
N GLU A 218 21.87 -3.73 1.30
CA GLU A 218 23.27 -3.38 0.99
C GLU A 218 23.78 -3.97 -0.33
N GLY A 219 23.19 -5.07 -0.80
CA GLY A 219 23.37 -5.52 -2.17
C GLY A 219 22.46 -6.66 -2.58
N LEU A 220 21.82 -6.54 -3.73
CA LEU A 220 20.85 -7.52 -4.16
C LEU A 220 21.55 -8.69 -4.88
N PRO A 221 21.05 -9.92 -4.73
CA PRO A 221 21.47 -11.00 -5.60
C PRO A 221 21.13 -10.62 -7.05
N GLY A 222 22.15 -10.59 -7.90
CA GLY A 222 22.03 -10.29 -9.32
C GLY A 222 23.05 -11.04 -10.14
N PHE A 223 23.00 -10.83 -11.45
CA PHE A 223 23.93 -11.47 -12.37
C PHE A 223 25.16 -10.60 -12.59
N ALA A 224 26.32 -11.21 -12.79
CA ALA A 224 27.53 -10.52 -13.18
C ALA A 224 27.64 -10.44 -14.70
N ILE A 225 27.95 -9.27 -15.23
CA ILE A 225 28.37 -9.07 -16.62
C ILE A 225 29.79 -8.51 -16.65
N ASP A 226 30.65 -9.07 -17.49
CA ASP A 226 31.98 -8.52 -17.75
C ASP A 226 31.90 -7.55 -18.93
N ILE A 227 32.12 -6.26 -18.68
CA ILE A 227 32.16 -5.22 -19.70
C ILE A 227 33.56 -4.63 -19.74
N ASP A 228 34.28 -4.90 -20.83
CA ASP A 228 35.69 -4.51 -21.05
C ASP A 228 36.67 -4.93 -19.92
N GLY A 229 36.44 -6.08 -19.27
CA GLY A 229 37.27 -6.58 -18.18
C GLY A 229 36.86 -6.08 -16.80
N LYS A 230 35.80 -5.26 -16.70
CA LYS A 230 35.21 -4.81 -15.43
C LYS A 230 33.89 -5.53 -15.19
N ILE A 231 33.70 -6.01 -13.97
CA ILE A 231 32.46 -6.66 -13.55
C ILE A 231 31.44 -5.61 -13.15
N TYR A 232 30.24 -5.74 -13.71
CA TYR A 232 29.06 -5.00 -13.32
C TYR A 232 27.99 -5.98 -12.86
N GLY A 233 27.23 -5.59 -11.86
CA GLY A 233 26.03 -6.30 -11.50
C GLY A 233 24.86 -5.84 -12.36
N VAL A 234 24.05 -6.80 -12.81
CA VAL A 234 22.84 -6.55 -13.59
C VAL A 234 21.66 -7.33 -13.03
N TYR A 235 20.50 -6.72 -13.15
CA TYR A 235 19.22 -7.29 -12.77
C TYR A 235 18.55 -7.85 -14.01
N ALA A 236 18.25 -9.14 -14.02
CA ALA A 236 17.56 -9.81 -15.10
C ALA A 236 16.50 -10.74 -14.53
N GLU A 237 15.36 -10.91 -15.21
CA GLU A 237 14.32 -11.82 -14.75
C GLU A 237 14.85 -13.26 -14.72
N LYS A 238 15.47 -13.71 -15.81
CA LYS A 238 16.07 -15.05 -15.88
C LYS A 238 17.58 -14.92 -15.87
N ALA A 239 18.25 -15.99 -15.42
CA ALA A 239 19.64 -16.24 -15.77
C ALA A 239 19.71 -16.14 -17.28
N MET A 240 20.17 -14.98 -17.74
CA MET A 240 20.24 -14.65 -19.13
C MET A 240 21.07 -15.75 -19.79
N ASN A 241 20.48 -16.49 -20.75
CA ASN A 241 21.15 -17.53 -21.54
C ASN A 241 22.17 -16.92 -22.52
N LEU A 242 22.88 -15.89 -22.08
CA LEU A 242 23.43 -14.88 -22.93
C LEU A 242 24.95 -14.87 -22.94
N TRP A 243 25.47 -14.52 -24.12
CA TRP A 243 26.75 -13.85 -24.40
C TRP A 243 28.04 -14.68 -24.44
N ALA A 244 28.36 -15.23 -25.61
CA ALA A 244 29.76 -15.35 -25.99
C ALA A 244 30.16 -14.13 -26.86
N ASN A 245 30.74 -13.11 -26.23
CA ASN A 245 31.37 -11.93 -26.87
C ASN A 245 30.43 -11.03 -27.72
N ASN A 246 29.46 -10.39 -27.07
CA ASN A 246 28.56 -9.45 -27.77
C ASN A 246 29.03 -7.99 -27.61
N THR A 247 28.75 -7.15 -28.61
CA THR A 247 29.08 -5.72 -28.57
C THR A 247 27.87 -4.93 -28.08
N LEU A 248 28.05 -4.00 -27.15
CA LEU A 248 27.00 -3.05 -26.79
C LEU A 248 26.82 -2.05 -27.92
N VAL A 249 25.58 -1.85 -28.36
CA VAL A 249 25.26 -0.84 -29.37
C VAL A 249 24.26 0.15 -28.80
N LEU A 250 24.64 1.43 -28.87
CA LEU A 250 23.86 2.53 -28.34
C LEU A 250 22.57 2.71 -29.15
N GLY A 251 21.42 2.55 -28.51
CA GLY A 251 20.14 3.01 -29.05
C GLY A 251 19.78 4.36 -28.46
N GLN A 252 19.38 5.30 -29.33
CA GLN A 252 18.86 6.61 -28.92
C GLN A 252 17.36 6.62 -29.21
N LEU A 253 16.57 6.89 -28.18
CA LEU A 253 15.12 7.00 -28.28
C LEU A 253 14.71 8.44 -28.61
N ASP A 254 13.67 8.62 -29.44
CA ASP A 254 13.03 9.92 -29.64
C ASP A 254 11.97 10.23 -28.57
N SER A 255 11.30 11.37 -28.70
CA SER A 255 10.22 11.78 -27.79
C SER A 255 9.00 10.85 -27.82
N SER A 256 8.89 10.00 -28.83
CA SER A 256 7.85 8.98 -28.99
C SER A 256 8.35 7.58 -28.60
N CYS A 257 9.55 7.49 -28.01
CA CYS A 257 10.18 6.26 -27.56
C CYS A 257 10.57 5.26 -28.67
N HIS A 258 10.73 5.73 -29.91
CA HIS A 258 11.24 4.92 -31.02
C HIS A 258 12.74 5.12 -31.24
N LEU A 259 13.44 4.13 -31.80
CA LEU A 259 14.86 4.26 -32.16
C LEU A 259 15.05 5.28 -33.29
N GLN A 260 15.87 6.31 -33.04
CA GLN A 260 16.16 7.36 -34.03
C GLN A 260 17.01 6.90 -35.21
N ASN A 261 17.82 5.85 -35.01
CA ASN A 261 18.79 5.38 -35.99
C ASN A 261 18.57 3.90 -36.31
N ASN A 262 18.77 3.54 -37.58
CA ASN A 262 18.91 2.13 -37.98
C ASN A 262 20.22 1.61 -37.40
N VAL A 263 20.14 1.07 -36.19
CA VAL A 263 21.23 0.37 -35.54
C VAL A 263 21.37 -1.01 -36.21
N SER A 264 22.58 -1.45 -36.52
CA SER A 264 22.82 -2.78 -37.10
C SER A 264 22.34 -3.86 -36.13
N ASP A 265 21.34 -4.61 -36.54
CA ASP A 265 20.62 -5.65 -35.78
C ASP A 265 21.31 -7.03 -35.84
N ASP A 266 22.65 -7.05 -35.87
CA ASP A 266 23.39 -8.31 -35.80
C ASP A 266 23.05 -9.04 -34.50
N GLU A 267 22.72 -10.33 -34.56
CA GLU A 267 22.38 -11.16 -33.40
C GLU A 267 23.49 -11.19 -32.32
N SER A 268 24.72 -10.78 -32.68
CA SER A 268 25.86 -10.59 -31.77
C SER A 268 25.89 -9.23 -31.06
N ASN A 269 24.89 -8.37 -31.25
CA ASN A 269 24.79 -7.07 -30.58
C ASN A 269 23.78 -7.09 -29.43
N ILE A 270 24.08 -6.32 -28.39
CA ILE A 270 23.14 -6.01 -27.30
C ILE A 270 22.70 -4.57 -27.49
N LEU A 271 21.39 -4.34 -27.59
CA LEU A 271 20.86 -2.98 -27.60
C LEU A 271 21.02 -2.38 -26.20
N PHE A 272 21.73 -1.25 -26.11
CA PHE A 272 21.91 -0.52 -24.87
C PHE A 272 21.12 0.80 -24.90
N LEU A 273 20.15 0.94 -23.99
CA LEU A 273 19.26 2.10 -23.90
C LEU A 273 19.37 2.80 -22.55
N ASP A 274 19.32 4.13 -22.56
CA ASP A 274 18.85 4.89 -21.40
C ASP A 274 17.32 4.93 -21.48
N VAL A 275 16.66 4.52 -20.40
CA VAL A 275 15.19 4.42 -20.34
C VAL A 275 14.54 5.79 -20.47
N GLY A 276 15.20 6.85 -19.98
CA GLY A 276 14.68 8.22 -20.07
C GLY A 276 13.29 8.35 -19.47
N ASN A 277 12.34 8.89 -20.24
CA ASN A 277 10.93 9.06 -19.84
C ASN A 277 10.01 8.00 -20.49
N CYS A 278 10.57 6.95 -21.08
CA CYS A 278 9.82 5.93 -21.81
C CYS A 278 9.32 4.84 -20.87
N SER A 279 8.06 4.44 -21.02
CA SER A 279 7.54 3.34 -20.21
C SER A 279 8.20 2.00 -20.60
N PRO A 280 8.22 1.00 -19.70
CA PRO A 280 8.75 -0.32 -20.02
C PRO A 280 8.07 -0.98 -21.20
N ASP A 281 6.77 -0.75 -21.37
CA ASP A 281 6.00 -1.27 -22.50
C ASP A 281 6.42 -0.64 -23.82
N GLN A 282 6.64 0.69 -23.84
CA GLN A 282 7.13 1.39 -25.03
C GLN A 282 8.54 0.91 -25.41
N ILE A 283 9.43 0.74 -24.42
CA ILE A 283 10.77 0.18 -24.67
C ILE A 283 10.68 -1.25 -25.20
N ALA A 284 9.82 -2.07 -24.62
CA ALA A 284 9.61 -3.44 -25.06
C ALA A 284 9.09 -3.49 -26.50
N GLU A 285 8.15 -2.62 -26.88
CA GLU A 285 7.65 -2.48 -28.25
C GLU A 285 8.76 -2.08 -29.21
N THR A 286 9.54 -1.06 -28.86
CA THR A 286 10.67 -0.61 -29.66
C THR A 286 11.73 -1.70 -29.86
N VAL A 287 12.00 -2.50 -28.83
CA VAL A 287 12.93 -3.65 -28.95
C VAL A 287 12.37 -4.68 -29.92
N LEU A 288 11.09 -5.04 -29.80
CA LEU A 288 10.42 -5.99 -30.70
C LEU A 288 10.40 -5.52 -32.16
N GLU A 289 10.32 -4.20 -32.40
CA GLU A 289 10.41 -3.60 -33.73
C GLU A 289 11.85 -3.58 -34.31
N SER A 290 12.86 -3.67 -33.44
CA SER A 290 14.28 -3.44 -33.78
C SER A 290 15.09 -4.70 -34.13
N ASN A 291 14.46 -5.87 -34.23
CA ASN A 291 15.09 -7.20 -34.41
C ASN A 291 16.11 -7.63 -33.34
N PHE A 292 16.41 -6.79 -32.35
CA PHE A 292 17.28 -7.17 -31.23
C PHE A 292 16.63 -8.23 -30.35
N THR A 293 17.40 -9.25 -29.99
CA THR A 293 16.98 -10.32 -29.06
C THR A 293 17.46 -10.08 -27.63
N GLN A 294 18.25 -9.01 -27.43
CA GLN A 294 18.95 -8.72 -26.17
C GLN A 294 18.95 -7.23 -25.90
N LEU A 295 18.49 -6.88 -24.70
CA LEU A 295 18.38 -5.53 -24.21
C LEU A 295 19.16 -5.40 -22.90
N LEU A 296 20.04 -4.40 -22.83
CA LEU A 296 20.57 -3.89 -21.58
C LEU A 296 20.07 -2.45 -21.43
N THR A 297 19.39 -2.17 -20.32
CA THR A 297 18.93 -0.81 -20.02
C THR A 297 19.71 -0.23 -18.87
N THR A 298 19.88 1.08 -18.84
CA THR A 298 20.17 1.75 -17.57
C THR A 298 18.94 1.64 -16.69
N GLY A 299 19.11 1.38 -15.40
CA GLY A 299 18.03 1.56 -14.46
C GLY A 299 17.49 2.97 -14.52
N GLU A 300 16.17 3.08 -14.38
CA GLU A 300 15.66 4.30 -13.80
C GLU A 300 16.14 4.41 -12.37
N GLU A 301 16.19 5.64 -11.88
CA GLU A 301 16.67 5.95 -10.54
C GLU A 301 15.81 5.28 -9.46
N TYR A 302 14.63 4.74 -9.82
CA TYR A 302 13.56 4.33 -8.89
C TYR A 302 13.03 2.92 -9.05
N GLN A 303 13.08 2.30 -10.24
CA GLN A 303 12.40 1.04 -10.47
C GLN A 303 13.29 0.03 -11.18
N LEU A 304 13.30 -1.19 -10.64
CA LEU A 304 13.63 -2.36 -11.44
C LEU A 304 12.46 -2.60 -12.37
N TYR A 305 12.64 -2.27 -13.64
CA TYR A 305 11.61 -2.57 -14.61
C TYR A 305 11.54 -4.06 -14.84
N ASN A 306 10.42 -4.64 -14.39
CA ASN A 306 9.99 -5.91 -14.91
C ASN A 306 9.57 -5.68 -16.36
N PHE A 307 10.52 -5.78 -17.28
CA PHE A 307 10.21 -6.01 -18.68
C PHE A 307 9.63 -7.42 -18.75
N SER A 308 8.33 -7.54 -18.44
CA SER A 308 7.61 -8.81 -18.42
C SER A 308 8.04 -9.59 -19.63
N ALA A 309 8.54 -10.81 -19.43
CA ALA A 309 9.07 -11.71 -20.45
C ALA A 309 8.16 -11.81 -21.69
N LYS A 310 8.18 -10.78 -22.54
CA LYS A 310 7.53 -10.78 -23.84
C LYS A 310 8.34 -11.79 -24.65
N PRO A 311 7.69 -12.80 -25.25
CA PRO A 311 8.39 -13.77 -26.06
C PRO A 311 9.17 -13.04 -27.16
N GLY A 312 10.48 -13.29 -27.28
CA GLY A 312 11.30 -12.78 -28.39
C GLY A 312 12.59 -12.09 -27.99
N TYR A 313 12.74 -11.64 -26.75
CA TYR A 313 14.01 -11.05 -26.29
C TYR A 313 14.30 -11.33 -24.82
N THR A 314 15.51 -10.99 -24.40
CA THR A 314 15.98 -11.03 -23.01
C THR A 314 16.41 -9.63 -22.59
N SER A 315 16.09 -9.24 -21.37
CA SER A 315 16.40 -7.92 -20.84
C SER A 315 17.17 -8.01 -19.54
N ALA A 316 18.06 -7.04 -19.35
CA ALA A 316 18.69 -6.76 -18.08
C ALA A 316 18.78 -5.27 -17.84
N MET A 317 19.01 -4.93 -16.59
CA MET A 317 19.17 -3.57 -16.12
C MET A 317 20.49 -3.43 -15.37
N ILE A 318 21.29 -2.43 -15.73
CA ILE A 318 22.49 -2.04 -15.00
C ILE A 318 22.20 -0.81 -14.14
N GLY A 319 22.87 -0.65 -13.00
CA GLY A 319 22.71 0.55 -12.17
C GLY A 319 22.90 1.84 -12.98
N ARG A 320 22.08 2.87 -12.73
CA ARG A 320 22.03 4.11 -13.53
C ARG A 320 23.38 4.81 -13.62
N GLU A 321 24.14 4.96 -12.53
CA GLU A 321 25.42 5.67 -12.57
C GLU A 321 26.43 4.92 -13.46
N SER A 322 26.54 3.61 -13.23
CA SER A 322 27.34 2.71 -14.06
C SER A 322 26.88 2.71 -15.53
N GLY A 323 25.57 2.69 -15.77
CA GLY A 323 24.96 2.75 -17.09
C GLY A 323 25.24 4.05 -17.84
N LEU A 324 25.10 5.20 -17.19
CA LEU A 324 25.40 6.52 -17.78
C LEU A 324 26.89 6.70 -18.09
N LYS A 325 27.79 6.07 -17.32
CA LYS A 325 29.23 6.01 -17.66
C LYS A 325 29.47 5.22 -18.95
N LEU A 326 28.78 4.08 -19.13
CA LEU A 326 28.85 3.30 -20.38
C LEU A 326 28.22 4.06 -21.55
N PHE A 327 27.10 4.75 -21.31
CA PHE A 327 26.41 5.56 -22.31
C PHE A 327 27.33 6.63 -22.89
N LYS A 328 27.98 7.43 -22.02
CA LYS A 328 28.95 8.47 -22.42
C LYS A 328 30.14 7.90 -23.22
N ARG A 329 30.60 6.68 -22.90
CA ARG A 329 31.67 6.02 -23.65
C ARG A 329 31.21 5.66 -25.07
N LEU A 330 30.02 5.09 -25.21
CA LEU A 330 29.43 4.77 -26.52
C LEU A 330 29.19 6.04 -27.35
N GLU A 331 28.71 7.13 -26.76
CA GLU A 331 28.56 8.43 -27.43
C GLU A 331 29.88 8.98 -27.98
N ASN A 332 31.00 8.70 -27.29
CA ASN A 332 32.34 9.07 -27.74
C ASN A 332 32.90 8.14 -28.84
N GLY A 333 32.14 7.12 -29.25
CA GLY A 333 32.53 6.16 -30.28
C GLY A 333 33.36 4.98 -29.77
N ASP A 334 33.42 4.74 -28.45
CA ASP A 334 34.06 3.54 -27.91
C ASP A 334 33.31 2.27 -28.38
N THR A 335 34.06 1.23 -28.72
CA THR A 335 33.49 -0.12 -28.84
C THR A 335 33.55 -0.79 -27.48
N ILE A 336 32.39 -1.13 -26.93
CA ILE A 336 32.28 -1.77 -25.61
C ILE A 336 31.85 -3.22 -25.81
N VAL A 337 32.62 -4.16 -25.27
CA VAL A 337 32.33 -5.59 -25.39
C VAL A 337 31.81 -6.12 -24.06
N ALA A 338 30.63 -6.71 -24.09
CA ALA A 338 30.02 -7.40 -22.96
C ALA A 338 30.19 -8.92 -23.11
N ARG A 339 30.60 -9.58 -22.03
CA ARG A 339 30.87 -11.01 -21.98
C ARG A 339 30.11 -11.64 -20.83
N LYS A 340 29.57 -12.83 -21.07
CA LYS A 340 29.07 -13.69 -19.98
C LYS A 340 30.24 -14.07 -19.10
N ARG A 341 30.05 -13.98 -17.80
CA ARG A 341 30.93 -14.64 -16.85
C ARG A 341 30.52 -16.13 -16.76
N VAL A 342 31.50 -17.03 -16.80
CA VAL A 342 31.25 -18.49 -16.90
C VAL A 342 30.74 -19.07 -15.56
N ASP A 343 30.97 -18.38 -14.45
CA ASP A 343 30.30 -18.62 -13.18
C ASP A 343 28.85 -18.15 -13.27
N GLU A 344 27.92 -19.10 -13.38
CA GLU A 344 26.47 -18.86 -13.31
C GLU A 344 26.01 -18.42 -11.91
N ASN A 345 26.96 -18.15 -11.01
CA ASN A 345 26.68 -17.78 -9.64
C ASN A 345 26.22 -16.32 -9.61
N MET A 346 25.05 -16.09 -9.02
CA MET A 346 24.66 -14.76 -8.63
C MET A 346 25.70 -14.13 -7.71
N ILE A 347 26.09 -12.91 -8.05
CA ILE A 347 26.91 -12.07 -7.18
C ILE A 347 25.99 -11.19 -6.35
N ILE A 348 26.51 -10.71 -5.22
CA ILE A 348 25.92 -9.56 -4.57
C ILE A 348 26.29 -8.36 -5.43
N VAL A 349 25.28 -7.74 -6.01
CA VAL A 349 25.42 -6.52 -6.79
C VAL A 349 25.25 -5.36 -5.83
N ASP A 350 26.26 -4.48 -5.78
CA ASP A 350 26.12 -3.19 -5.11
C ASP A 350 24.91 -2.50 -5.72
N TYR A 351 23.85 -2.42 -4.94
CA TYR A 351 22.66 -1.75 -5.38
C TYR A 351 22.85 -0.28 -5.09
N GLU A 352 23.38 0.44 -6.08
CA GLU A 352 23.73 1.87 -6.01
C GLU A 352 22.56 2.73 -5.45
N PHE A 353 21.31 2.25 -5.52
CA PHE A 353 20.11 2.98 -5.16
C PHE A 353 19.69 2.85 -3.69
N ASP A 354 19.82 1.68 -3.04
CA ASP A 354 19.07 1.42 -1.81
C ASP A 354 19.82 0.72 -0.66
N GLU A 355 21.13 0.95 -0.48
CA GLU A 355 21.77 0.54 0.78
C GLU A 355 21.05 1.20 1.97
N TYR A 356 20.21 0.40 2.64
CA TYR A 356 19.36 0.76 3.77
C TYR A 356 18.42 1.96 3.55
N SER A 357 18.09 2.30 2.29
CA SER A 357 17.04 3.30 2.01
C SER A 357 15.65 2.68 2.19
N ILE A 358 14.64 3.53 2.32
CA ILE A 358 13.25 3.11 2.30
C ILE A 358 12.89 2.75 0.86
N ASN A 359 12.27 1.59 0.67
CA ASN A 359 11.77 1.20 -0.65
C ASN A 359 10.78 2.26 -1.11
N PHE A 360 11.01 2.82 -2.30
CA PHE A 360 10.20 3.92 -2.84
C PHE A 360 8.70 3.59 -2.92
N ASN A 361 8.37 2.32 -3.13
CA ASN A 361 6.99 1.83 -3.15
C ASN A 361 6.42 1.64 -1.75
N SER A 362 7.20 1.71 -0.68
CA SER A 362 6.67 1.49 0.67
C SER A 362 5.73 2.61 1.05
N SER A 363 4.49 2.24 1.34
CA SER A 363 3.53 3.10 2.00
C SER A 363 4.08 3.69 3.30
N MET A 364 3.75 4.95 3.55
CA MET A 364 4.26 5.74 4.68
C MET A 364 3.09 6.18 5.57
N GLY A 365 3.33 6.24 6.87
CA GLY A 365 2.36 6.78 7.81
C GLY A 365 2.41 8.32 7.90
N PRO A 366 1.91 8.89 9.01
CA PRO A 366 1.20 8.18 10.07
C PRO A 366 -0.19 7.76 9.59
N THR A 367 -0.98 7.14 10.47
CA THR A 367 -2.42 7.02 10.21
C THR A 367 -3.10 8.38 10.16
N LEU A 368 -4.32 8.43 9.61
CA LEU A 368 -5.15 9.62 9.57
C LEU A 368 -5.52 10.10 10.98
N ASP A 369 -5.59 9.18 11.94
CA ASP A 369 -5.74 9.45 13.39
C ASP A 369 -4.41 9.75 14.10
N LEU A 370 -3.33 9.94 13.33
CA LEU A 370 -1.96 10.20 13.80
C LEU A 370 -1.40 9.09 14.71
N HIS A 371 -1.60 7.81 14.36
CA HIS A 371 -0.88 6.67 14.95
C HIS A 371 0.37 6.31 14.14
N LEU A 372 1.39 5.77 14.82
CA LEU A 372 2.66 5.41 14.17
C LEU A 372 2.47 4.20 13.26
N LYS A 373 2.78 4.38 11.96
CA LYS A 373 2.92 3.31 10.97
C LYS A 373 4.04 3.71 9.97
N PRO A 374 4.85 2.77 9.44
CA PRO A 374 4.96 1.38 9.89
C PRO A 374 5.41 1.26 11.35
N ASN A 375 5.21 0.08 11.94
CA ASN A 375 5.85 -0.24 13.22
C ASN A 375 7.35 -0.47 13.03
N ILE A 376 7.73 -1.11 11.93
CA ILE A 376 9.11 -1.50 11.62
C ILE A 376 9.28 -1.59 10.09
N ILE A 377 10.51 -1.49 9.61
CA ILE A 377 10.86 -1.81 8.22
C ILE A 377 11.75 -3.04 8.16
N ALA A 378 11.74 -3.72 7.02
CA ALA A 378 12.63 -4.84 6.75
C ALA A 378 12.98 -4.91 5.26
N GLN A 379 14.02 -5.68 4.94
CA GLN A 379 14.42 -5.93 3.56
C GLN A 379 13.22 -6.36 2.72
N SER A 380 13.01 -5.65 1.61
CA SER A 380 11.82 -5.78 0.76
C SER A 380 12.08 -6.52 -0.54
N ALA A 381 13.31 -6.92 -0.82
CA ALA A 381 13.73 -7.44 -2.11
C ALA A 381 14.48 -8.76 -1.95
N PHE A 382 14.02 -9.79 -2.68
CA PHE A 382 14.57 -11.14 -2.63
C PHE A 382 14.64 -11.73 -4.03
N TYR A 383 15.68 -12.53 -4.27
CA TYR A 383 15.78 -13.38 -5.44
C TYR A 383 15.43 -14.81 -5.06
N PHE A 384 14.56 -15.44 -5.85
CA PHE A 384 14.12 -16.81 -5.67
C PHE A 384 14.73 -17.69 -6.76
N ASP A 385 15.79 -18.42 -6.40
CA ASP A 385 16.56 -19.29 -7.31
C ASP A 385 15.66 -20.27 -8.09
N ASP A 386 14.79 -20.99 -7.38
CA ASP A 386 13.91 -22.01 -7.95
C ASP A 386 12.91 -21.46 -8.98
N LEU A 387 12.57 -20.18 -8.86
CA LEU A 387 11.64 -19.51 -9.75
C LEU A 387 12.36 -18.69 -10.82
N SER A 388 13.65 -18.41 -10.62
CA SER A 388 14.36 -17.37 -11.36
C SER A 388 13.52 -16.10 -11.40
N VAL A 389 13.14 -15.61 -10.22
CA VAL A 389 12.32 -14.40 -10.09
C VAL A 389 12.92 -13.52 -9.01
N TYR A 390 13.19 -12.27 -9.39
CA TYR A 390 13.35 -11.20 -8.43
C TYR A 390 11.96 -10.67 -8.07
N ALA A 391 11.68 -10.56 -6.77
CA ALA A 391 10.47 -9.90 -6.30
C ALA A 391 10.83 -8.84 -5.26
N SER A 392 10.06 -7.76 -5.25
CA SER A 392 10.18 -6.71 -4.24
C SER A 392 8.82 -6.26 -3.73
N GLY A 393 8.76 -5.86 -2.47
CA GLY A 393 7.57 -5.28 -1.86
C GLY A 393 7.49 -5.44 -0.36
N THR A 394 6.63 -4.63 0.27
CA THR A 394 6.33 -4.70 1.71
C THR A 394 5.79 -6.08 2.11
N SER A 395 5.14 -6.81 1.20
CA SER A 395 4.73 -8.21 1.38
C SER A 395 5.89 -9.14 1.75
N LEU A 396 7.07 -8.94 1.17
CA LEU A 396 8.27 -9.74 1.43
C LEU A 396 8.96 -9.30 2.72
N SER A 397 9.04 -7.99 2.98
CA SER A 397 9.48 -7.45 4.29
C SER A 397 8.65 -8.01 5.44
N THR A 398 7.33 -8.11 5.24
CA THR A 398 6.41 -8.66 6.23
C THR A 398 6.69 -10.14 6.47
N ALA A 399 6.97 -10.92 5.42
CA ALA A 399 7.33 -12.33 5.58
C ALA A 399 8.65 -12.50 6.35
N TYR A 400 9.63 -11.60 6.11
CA TYR A 400 10.87 -11.57 6.86
C TYR A 400 10.62 -11.34 8.35
N VAL A 401 9.86 -10.30 8.71
CA VAL A 401 9.50 -9.98 10.11
C VAL A 401 8.68 -11.10 10.75
N ALA A 402 7.74 -11.71 10.03
CA ALA A 402 6.99 -12.88 10.49
C ALA A 402 7.93 -14.04 10.85
N GLY A 403 8.97 -14.28 10.04
CA GLY A 403 9.98 -15.28 10.34
C GLY A 403 10.83 -14.95 11.59
N VAL A 404 11.16 -13.67 11.80
CA VAL A 404 11.85 -13.21 13.03
C VAL A 404 10.97 -13.41 14.28
N ILE A 405 9.67 -13.12 14.17
CA ILE A 405 8.70 -13.37 15.25
C ILE A 405 8.57 -14.87 15.52
N ALA A 406 8.55 -15.72 14.48
CA ALA A 406 8.52 -17.16 14.66
C ALA A 406 9.77 -17.69 15.38
N ALA A 407 10.96 -17.16 15.06
CA ALA A 407 12.20 -17.51 15.76
C ALA A 407 12.12 -17.13 17.24
N TYR A 408 11.64 -15.93 17.57
CA TYR A 408 11.43 -15.51 18.96
C TYR A 408 10.39 -16.38 19.68
N ALA A 409 9.25 -16.66 19.04
CA ALA A 409 8.19 -17.49 19.59
C ALA A 409 8.65 -18.93 19.88
N SER A 410 9.62 -19.46 19.10
CA SER A 410 10.15 -20.81 19.31
C SER A 410 10.92 -20.95 20.63
N GLY A 411 11.48 -19.85 21.15
CA GLY A 411 12.13 -19.79 22.46
C GLY A 411 11.17 -19.47 23.62
N ALA A 412 9.91 -19.13 23.33
CA ALA A 412 8.94 -18.78 24.36
C ALA A 412 8.27 -20.03 24.95
N ASN A 413 8.19 -20.10 26.28
CA ASN A 413 7.61 -21.26 26.99
C ASN A 413 6.08 -21.26 27.03
N ASP A 414 5.45 -20.11 26.79
CA ASP A 414 4.00 -19.93 26.78
C ASP A 414 3.64 -18.75 25.86
N ARG A 415 2.37 -18.32 25.87
CA ARG A 415 1.85 -17.23 25.02
C ARG A 415 1.87 -15.85 25.69
N THR A 416 2.57 -15.68 26.81
CA THR A 416 2.68 -14.38 27.48
C THR A 416 3.36 -13.33 26.60
N TRP A 417 4.21 -13.77 25.66
CA TRP A 417 4.87 -12.91 24.68
C TRP A 417 3.93 -12.20 23.71
N TYR A 418 2.66 -12.63 23.60
CA TYR A 418 1.67 -11.92 22.78
C TYR A 418 1.51 -10.47 23.25
N SER A 419 1.50 -10.28 24.57
CA SER A 419 1.44 -8.94 25.16
C SER A 419 2.79 -8.25 25.00
N GLY A 420 2.78 -7.07 24.38
CA GLY A 420 3.99 -6.28 24.18
C GLY A 420 4.81 -6.65 22.94
N ILE A 421 4.38 -7.62 22.11
CA ILE A 421 5.10 -7.97 20.88
C ILE A 421 5.21 -6.79 19.90
N VAL A 422 4.16 -5.99 19.78
CA VAL A 422 4.14 -4.78 18.94
C VAL A 422 5.21 -3.80 19.43
N ASP A 423 5.28 -3.56 20.74
CA ASP A 423 6.29 -2.69 21.36
C ASP A 423 7.70 -3.26 21.17
N ARG A 424 7.87 -4.57 21.34
CA ARG A 424 9.16 -5.25 21.20
C ARG A 424 9.68 -5.17 19.78
N VAL A 425 8.83 -5.42 18.78
CA VAL A 425 9.19 -5.29 17.36
C VAL A 425 9.52 -3.84 17.04
N THR A 426 8.63 -2.90 17.40
CA THR A 426 8.82 -1.47 17.14
C THR A 426 10.13 -0.94 17.75
N THR A 427 10.55 -1.45 18.91
CA THR A 427 11.76 -0.97 19.60
C THR A 427 13.05 -1.70 19.23
N SER A 428 13.01 -2.62 18.25
CA SER A 428 14.14 -3.49 17.89
C SER A 428 14.82 -3.14 16.57
N GLY A 429 14.46 -2.02 15.96
CA GLY A 429 15.04 -1.59 14.69
C GLY A 429 16.36 -0.83 14.85
N ASN A 430 17.25 -1.02 13.87
CA ASN A 430 18.40 -0.17 13.60
C ASN A 430 17.95 1.01 12.74
N LEU A 431 18.21 2.22 13.21
CA LEU A 431 17.80 3.44 12.51
C LEU A 431 18.58 3.60 11.22
N VAL A 432 17.88 3.97 10.16
CA VAL A 432 18.50 4.35 8.89
C VAL A 432 18.56 5.86 8.77
N ASN A 433 19.59 6.33 8.08
CA ASN A 433 19.67 7.73 7.70
C ASN A 433 18.67 8.02 6.59
N PHE A 434 18.17 9.25 6.59
CA PHE A 434 17.37 9.76 5.51
C PHE A 434 18.16 9.69 4.20
N ARG A 435 17.58 9.00 3.24
CA ARG A 435 18.09 8.91 1.88
C ARG A 435 16.91 8.98 0.94
N ASN A 436 16.90 10.00 0.09
CA ASN A 436 16.09 9.99 -1.09
C ASN A 436 16.96 9.75 -2.32
N LEU A 437 16.26 9.80 -3.44
CA LEU A 437 16.71 9.63 -4.80
C LEU A 437 17.92 10.49 -5.20
N THR A 438 17.93 11.74 -4.76
CA THR A 438 18.91 12.74 -5.19
C THR A 438 19.81 13.21 -4.06
N TYR A 439 19.53 12.77 -2.83
CA TYR A 439 20.13 13.29 -1.62
C TYR A 439 20.23 12.22 -0.54
N THR A 440 21.46 11.98 -0.09
CA THR A 440 21.76 11.22 1.13
C THR A 440 22.06 12.21 2.24
N SER A 441 21.30 12.13 3.33
CA SER A 441 21.55 12.89 4.55
C SER A 441 22.32 12.05 5.58
N SER A 442 23.01 12.73 6.50
CA SER A 442 23.47 12.10 7.75
C SER A 442 22.38 12.11 8.83
N GLU A 443 21.27 12.80 8.59
CA GLU A 443 20.13 12.85 9.50
C GLU A 443 19.37 11.52 9.50
N ILE A 444 18.70 11.23 10.60
CA ILE A 444 17.91 10.00 10.74
C ILE A 444 16.56 10.18 10.03
N GLU A 445 16.11 9.13 9.34
CA GLU A 445 14.80 9.12 8.69
C GLU A 445 13.65 9.26 9.72
N ASN A 446 12.54 9.86 9.31
CA ASN A 446 11.40 10.09 10.20
C ASN A 446 10.73 8.77 10.64
N PRO A 447 10.29 8.66 11.91
CA PRO A 447 9.49 7.55 12.42
C PRO A 447 8.29 7.14 11.56
N ILE A 448 7.58 8.08 10.93
CA ILE A 448 6.40 7.74 10.11
C ILE A 448 6.76 7.01 8.80
N VAL A 449 8.04 6.95 8.46
CA VAL A 449 8.54 6.26 7.26
C VAL A 449 9.20 4.94 7.65
N GLN A 450 10.08 4.94 8.65
CA GLN A 450 10.85 3.75 9.03
C GLN A 450 10.33 3.00 10.27
N GLY A 451 9.34 3.55 10.98
CA GLY A 451 8.92 3.04 12.28
C GLY A 451 10.09 3.04 13.27
N GLY A 452 10.34 1.88 13.88
CA GLY A 452 11.52 1.59 14.70
C GLY A 452 12.87 1.52 13.99
N GLY A 453 12.88 1.54 12.65
CA GLY A 453 14.05 1.27 11.81
C GLY A 453 14.02 -0.15 11.22
N ILE A 454 15.16 -0.59 10.67
CA ILE A 454 15.32 -1.93 10.09
C ILE A 454 15.41 -2.95 11.21
N ILE A 455 14.50 -3.92 11.22
CA ILE A 455 14.46 -4.99 12.22
C ILE A 455 15.85 -5.63 12.43
N ASN A 456 16.37 -5.57 13.66
CA ASN A 456 17.55 -6.33 14.06
C ASN A 456 17.10 -7.66 14.68
N ALA A 457 17.13 -8.73 13.89
CA ALA A 457 16.65 -10.04 14.33
C ALA A 457 17.41 -10.58 15.55
N GLU A 458 18.72 -10.34 15.62
CA GLU A 458 19.55 -10.79 16.74
C GLU A 458 19.17 -10.05 18.03
N ASP A 459 19.15 -8.72 18.00
CA ASP A 459 18.75 -7.91 19.15
C ASP A 459 17.29 -8.21 19.54
N PHE A 460 16.38 -8.37 18.57
CA PHE A 460 14.99 -8.71 18.84
C PHE A 460 14.84 -10.06 19.56
N VAL A 461 15.63 -11.09 19.21
CA VAL A 461 15.53 -12.41 19.85
C VAL A 461 16.28 -12.45 21.18
N LEU A 462 17.49 -11.88 21.24
CA LEU A 462 18.38 -11.98 22.40
C LEU A 462 18.09 -10.95 23.50
N LYS A 463 17.33 -9.89 23.21
CA LYS A 463 16.99 -8.87 24.19
C LYS A 463 16.21 -9.45 25.38
N ASP A 464 16.72 -9.26 26.57
CA ASP A 464 16.15 -9.70 27.85
C ASP A 464 15.56 -8.53 28.66
N PHE A 465 15.12 -7.48 27.98
CA PHE A 465 14.36 -6.39 28.55
C PHE A 465 13.27 -5.91 27.58
N ASP A 466 12.18 -5.38 28.11
CA ASP A 466 11.10 -4.82 27.29
C ASP A 466 10.91 -3.34 27.60
N ILE A 467 10.39 -2.61 26.62
CA ILE A 467 10.07 -1.20 26.71
C ILE A 467 8.61 -1.02 26.31
N SER A 468 7.83 -0.28 27.10
CA SER A 468 6.43 0.01 26.79
C SER A 468 6.03 1.43 27.25
N PRO A 469 5.28 2.21 26.45
CA PRO A 469 4.85 1.88 25.10
C PRO A 469 6.04 1.85 24.13
N GLY A 470 5.87 1.16 23.00
CA GLY A 470 6.90 1.03 21.98
C GLY A 470 7.12 2.28 21.13
N PHE A 471 6.19 3.24 21.19
CA PHE A 471 6.29 4.54 20.53
C PHE A 471 5.45 5.61 21.25
N PHE A 472 5.61 6.87 20.84
CA PHE A 472 4.76 7.98 21.28
C PHE A 472 4.17 8.74 20.08
N ALA A 473 2.85 8.62 19.88
CA ALA A 473 2.10 9.52 19.02
C ALA A 473 1.71 10.77 19.83
N LEU A 474 2.42 11.89 19.59
CA LEU A 474 2.18 13.17 20.27
C LEU A 474 0.98 13.92 19.70
N LYS A 475 0.37 13.38 18.62
CA LYS A 475 -0.77 13.94 17.90
C LYS A 475 -0.52 15.40 17.50
N GLU A 476 -1.56 16.22 17.57
CA GLU A 476 -1.55 17.65 17.27
C GLU A 476 -1.14 18.41 18.53
N ASN A 477 0.16 18.59 18.76
CA ASN A 477 0.64 19.32 19.94
C ASN A 477 1.64 20.42 19.58
N LYS A 478 1.27 21.65 19.95
CA LYS A 478 2.06 22.88 19.80
C LYS A 478 2.92 23.19 21.03
N THR A 479 2.83 22.37 22.08
CA THR A 479 3.45 22.59 23.39
C THR A 479 4.28 21.40 23.83
N THR A 480 5.16 21.62 24.81
CA THR A 480 5.96 20.55 25.41
C THR A 480 5.07 19.47 26.04
N THR A 481 5.29 18.21 25.66
CA THR A 481 4.59 17.04 26.21
C THR A 481 5.49 16.30 27.19
N GLU A 482 4.99 15.95 28.37
CA GLU A 482 5.66 14.99 29.25
C GLU A 482 5.17 13.57 28.92
N VAL A 483 6.09 12.67 28.60
CA VAL A 483 5.78 11.27 28.27
C VAL A 483 6.53 10.34 29.20
N THR A 484 5.94 9.17 29.48
CA THR A 484 6.52 8.16 30.36
C THR A 484 6.52 6.80 29.68
N PHE A 485 7.65 6.10 29.73
CA PHE A 485 7.76 4.69 29.36
C PHE A 485 8.31 3.87 30.51
N ILE A 486 8.11 2.56 30.42
CA ILE A 486 8.56 1.55 31.36
C ILE A 486 9.70 0.79 30.72
N ILE A 487 10.81 0.60 31.45
CA ILE A 487 11.83 -0.39 31.10
C ILE A 487 11.64 -1.57 32.06
N MET A 488 11.37 -2.75 31.53
CA MET A 488 11.25 -4.00 32.28
C MET A 488 12.48 -4.87 32.05
N ASN A 489 13.18 -5.24 33.12
CA ASN A 489 14.30 -6.17 33.06
C ASN A 489 13.77 -7.61 33.24
N ASN A 490 13.89 -8.44 32.22
CA ASN A 490 13.43 -9.84 32.24
C ASN A 490 14.50 -10.79 32.81
N ASP A 491 15.73 -10.31 33.05
CA ASP A 491 16.72 -11.04 33.83
C ASP A 491 16.31 -11.06 35.31
N ASN A 492 16.05 -12.25 35.84
CA ASN A 492 15.66 -12.47 37.24
C ASN A 492 16.85 -12.57 38.20
N GLU A 493 18.08 -12.56 37.71
CA GLU A 493 19.30 -12.74 38.47
C GLU A 493 20.09 -11.44 38.64
N SER A 494 20.16 -10.59 37.62
CA SER A 494 21.02 -9.41 37.62
C SER A 494 20.27 -8.10 37.34
N ALA A 495 20.70 -7.03 38.03
CA ALA A 495 20.20 -5.68 37.77
C ALA A 495 20.91 -5.07 36.56
N LYS A 496 20.16 -4.41 35.69
CA LYS A 496 20.67 -3.79 34.46
C LYS A 496 20.75 -2.29 34.56
N ARG A 497 21.78 -1.72 33.94
CA ARG A 497 21.96 -0.27 33.84
C ARG A 497 21.73 0.16 32.40
N PHE A 498 20.80 1.09 32.21
CA PHE A 498 20.47 1.63 30.90
C PHE A 498 20.92 3.08 30.79
N TYR A 499 21.42 3.44 29.61
CA TYR A 499 21.66 4.83 29.19
C TYR A 499 20.54 5.30 28.28
N ILE A 500 20.07 6.54 28.47
CA ILE A 500 18.92 7.10 27.76
C ILE A 500 19.34 8.41 27.07
N SER A 501 19.07 8.51 25.77
CA SER A 501 19.33 9.71 24.95
C SER A 501 18.19 10.00 23.97
N GLY A 502 18.11 11.23 23.48
CA GLY A 502 17.26 11.60 22.35
C GLY A 502 18.07 11.63 21.06
N LEU A 503 17.43 11.28 19.95
CA LEU A 503 17.97 11.40 18.60
C LEU A 503 16.96 12.14 17.73
N ASP A 504 17.48 13.10 16.98
CA ASP A 504 16.70 13.94 16.08
C ASP A 504 16.49 13.21 14.75
N ALA A 505 15.28 13.30 14.20
CA ALA A 505 14.97 12.80 12.86
C ALA A 505 14.46 13.95 11.98
N ILE A 506 14.58 13.75 10.66
CA ILE A 506 14.17 14.74 9.68
C ILE A 506 12.66 15.01 9.75
N THR A 507 12.26 16.25 9.48
CA THR A 507 10.84 16.62 9.39
C THR A 507 10.32 16.39 7.99
N ILE A 508 9.11 15.86 7.92
CA ILE A 508 8.40 15.56 6.68
C ILE A 508 7.23 16.51 6.50
N TYR A 509 7.07 17.07 5.32
CA TYR A 509 5.84 17.75 4.91
C TYR A 509 4.97 16.83 4.06
N SER A 510 3.66 16.87 4.31
CA SER A 510 2.67 16.15 3.50
C SER A 510 2.25 16.90 2.23
N GLN A 511 2.63 18.18 2.13
CA GLN A 511 2.23 19.12 1.08
C GLN A 511 3.42 19.99 0.63
N ASP A 512 3.46 20.29 -0.66
CA ASP A 512 4.49 21.16 -1.27
C ASP A 512 4.28 22.63 -0.89
N SER A 513 5.35 23.43 -0.89
CA SER A 513 5.25 24.88 -0.83
C SER A 513 4.69 25.48 -2.12
N ASP A 514 4.91 24.79 -3.25
CA ASP A 514 4.53 25.24 -4.60
C ASP A 514 3.21 24.61 -5.09
N ILE A 515 2.30 24.24 -4.16
CA ILE A 515 0.92 23.91 -4.53
C ILE A 515 0.25 25.20 -5.02
N ASP A 516 0.53 25.60 -6.26
CA ASP A 516 -0.44 26.31 -7.06
C ASP A 516 -1.69 25.42 -7.10
N ALA A 517 -2.88 26.02 -6.96
CA ALA A 517 -4.16 25.31 -6.90
C ALA A 517 -4.37 24.27 -8.03
N ASN A 518 -3.60 24.39 -9.12
CA ASN A 518 -3.67 23.53 -10.31
C ASN A 518 -2.63 22.40 -10.36
N ASN A 519 -1.62 22.37 -9.46
CA ASN A 519 -0.63 21.29 -9.40
C ASN A 519 -0.89 20.42 -8.17
N ASN A 520 -1.98 19.65 -8.24
CA ASN A 520 -2.39 18.67 -7.23
C ASN A 520 -1.47 17.44 -7.15
N ASN A 521 -0.34 17.42 -7.86
CA ASN A 521 0.62 16.34 -7.81
C ASN A 521 1.30 16.34 -6.44
N MET A 522 0.73 15.58 -5.49
CA MET A 522 1.48 15.26 -4.29
C MET A 522 2.72 14.49 -4.71
N TYR A 523 3.86 14.88 -4.17
CA TYR A 523 5.08 14.15 -4.44
C TYR A 523 4.96 12.72 -3.90
N PRO A 524 5.43 11.71 -4.65
CA PRO A 524 5.53 10.34 -4.15
C PRO A 524 6.50 10.22 -2.96
N PHE A 525 7.27 11.29 -2.69
CA PHE A 525 8.22 11.37 -1.59
C PHE A 525 7.78 12.42 -0.58
N PRO A 526 8.07 12.19 0.70
CA PRO A 526 8.02 13.25 1.70
C PRO A 526 8.80 14.46 1.20
N ILE A 527 8.22 15.65 1.31
CA ILE A 527 8.97 16.87 1.03
C ILE A 527 9.68 17.20 2.33
N TYR A 528 11.00 17.10 2.31
CA TYR A 528 11.79 17.24 3.53
C TYR A 528 12.01 18.70 3.86
N GLY A 529 11.81 19.05 5.13
CA GLY A 529 11.90 20.41 5.61
C GLY A 529 13.24 20.83 6.16
N ASN A 530 13.31 22.09 6.57
CA ASN A 530 14.48 22.61 7.28
C ASN A 530 14.72 21.78 8.56
N GLU A 531 16.00 21.58 8.88
CA GLU A 531 16.61 20.69 9.90
C GLU A 531 16.13 20.92 11.36
N THR A 532 15.07 21.68 11.62
CA THR A 532 14.55 21.89 12.98
C THR A 532 13.87 20.63 13.47
N ALA A 533 14.52 19.91 14.38
CA ALA A 533 13.99 18.73 15.05
C ALA A 533 13.38 19.03 16.43
N ALA A 534 12.51 18.14 16.89
CA ALA A 534 11.92 18.25 18.24
C ALA A 534 12.99 18.03 19.31
N THR A 535 12.94 18.79 20.40
CA THR A 535 13.93 18.67 21.48
C THR A 535 13.47 17.70 22.57
N VAL A 536 14.29 16.70 22.89
CA VAL A 536 14.06 15.75 24.00
C VAL A 536 14.83 16.17 25.25
N MET A 537 14.12 16.37 26.36
CA MET A 537 14.70 16.66 27.67
C MET A 537 14.63 15.43 28.60
N ILE A 538 15.80 14.95 29.01
CA ILE A 538 15.95 13.76 29.86
C ILE A 538 16.52 14.18 31.21
N LYS A 539 15.71 14.10 32.27
CA LYS A 539 16.12 14.49 33.64
C LYS A 539 17.24 13.59 34.19
N LYS A 540 17.23 12.29 33.86
CA LYS A 540 18.24 11.30 34.23
C LYS A 540 18.52 10.39 33.05
N ASN A 541 19.69 10.53 32.44
CA ASN A 541 20.14 9.75 31.29
C ASN A 541 20.70 8.37 31.67
N THR A 542 20.64 7.98 32.94
CA THR A 542 21.04 6.64 33.38
C THR A 542 20.09 6.14 34.45
N VAL A 543 19.61 4.92 34.29
CA VAL A 543 18.71 4.25 35.22
C VAL A 543 19.20 2.85 35.55
N LEU A 544 18.98 2.42 36.78
CA LEU A 544 19.24 1.06 37.25
C LEU A 544 17.90 0.36 37.42
N VAL A 545 17.69 -0.73 36.68
CA VAL A 545 16.48 -1.56 36.75
C VAL A 545 16.84 -2.85 37.49
N PRO A 546 16.27 -3.10 38.69
CA PRO A 546 16.54 -4.33 39.41
C PRO A 546 16.13 -5.58 38.62
N ALA A 547 16.69 -6.74 38.99
CA ALA A 547 16.36 -8.02 38.39
C ALA A 547 14.85 -8.34 38.49
N GLY A 548 14.23 -8.73 37.38
CA GLY A 548 12.79 -9.06 37.30
C GLY A 548 11.86 -7.91 37.69
N LYS A 549 12.33 -6.65 37.60
CA LYS A 549 11.57 -5.44 37.95
C LYS A 549 11.53 -4.46 36.78
N SER A 550 10.71 -3.44 36.94
CA SER A 550 10.59 -2.34 36.00
C SER A 550 10.83 -0.99 36.66
N VAL A 551 11.16 0.01 35.83
CA VAL A 551 11.31 1.42 36.21
C VAL A 551 10.57 2.29 35.21
N ASN A 552 9.85 3.28 35.71
CA ASN A 552 9.25 4.34 34.89
C ASN A 552 10.29 5.42 34.62
N VAL A 553 10.41 5.80 33.36
CA VAL A 553 11.25 6.90 32.89
C VAL A 553 10.34 7.97 32.31
N THR A 554 10.46 9.18 32.83
CA THR A 554 9.70 10.34 32.36
C THR A 554 10.63 11.33 31.68
N ILE A 555 10.26 11.75 30.47
CA ILE A 555 10.99 12.72 29.64
C ILE A 555 10.02 13.80 29.14
N SER A 556 10.55 14.88 28.59
CA SER A 556 9.74 15.92 27.96
C SER A 556 10.16 16.13 26.51
N ILE A 557 9.20 16.21 25.60
CA ILE A 557 9.43 16.44 24.17
C ILE A 557 8.83 17.78 23.81
N THR A 558 9.63 18.67 23.21
CA THR A 558 9.18 19.99 22.77
C THR A 558 9.12 20.02 21.24
N PRO A 559 7.93 20.28 20.65
CA PRO A 559 7.79 20.37 19.21
C PRO A 559 8.57 21.58 18.66
N PRO A 560 9.05 21.53 17.41
CA PRO A 560 9.61 22.70 16.73
C PRO A 560 8.52 23.73 16.40
N ASP A 561 8.91 24.96 16.09
CA ASP A 561 7.97 26.00 15.64
C ASP A 561 7.90 26.01 14.10
N TYR A 562 6.79 25.53 13.56
CA TYR A 562 6.48 25.58 12.12
C TYR A 562 5.33 26.53 11.79
N SER A 563 5.09 27.56 12.60
CA SER A 563 3.98 28.49 12.37
C SER A 563 3.98 29.13 10.97
N THR A 564 5.14 29.27 10.32
CA THR A 564 5.28 29.79 8.95
C THR A 564 5.08 28.76 7.86
N GLU A 565 5.05 27.47 8.19
CA GLU A 565 4.95 26.34 7.24
C GLU A 565 3.75 25.43 7.56
N ALA A 566 2.80 25.91 8.37
CA ALA A 566 1.63 25.14 8.80
C ALA A 566 0.78 24.63 7.63
N ASN A 567 0.71 25.37 6.51
CA ASN A 567 0.00 24.94 5.31
C ASN A 567 0.61 23.71 4.64
N ARG A 568 1.86 23.35 4.97
CA ARG A 568 2.55 22.17 4.42
C ARG A 568 2.31 20.91 5.26
N LEU A 569 1.61 21.04 6.38
CA LEU A 569 1.39 19.99 7.39
C LEU A 569 2.70 19.28 7.77
N PRO A 570 3.60 19.96 8.50
CA PRO A 570 4.81 19.36 9.05
C PRO A 570 4.48 18.23 10.03
N ILE A 571 5.18 17.12 9.85
CA ILE A 571 5.22 15.97 10.74
C ILE A 571 6.64 15.82 11.25
N TYR A 572 6.86 16.25 12.49
CA TYR A 572 8.15 16.15 13.16
C TYR A 572 8.26 14.80 13.87
N GLY A 573 9.49 14.34 14.10
CA GLY A 573 9.72 13.11 14.85
C GLY A 573 11.15 12.97 15.34
N GLY A 574 11.40 11.83 15.98
CA GLY A 574 12.70 11.43 16.48
C GLY A 574 12.62 10.14 17.28
N TYR A 575 13.69 9.84 18.01
CA TYR A 575 13.81 8.60 18.76
C TYR A 575 14.32 8.83 20.17
N ILE A 576 13.79 8.07 21.12
CA ILE A 576 14.37 7.92 22.45
C ILE A 576 15.16 6.63 22.44
N GLN A 577 16.47 6.74 22.55
CA GLN A 577 17.36 5.59 22.56
C GLN A 577 17.58 5.10 23.99
N VAL A 578 17.37 3.80 24.21
CA VAL A 578 17.64 3.09 25.46
C VAL A 578 18.70 2.04 25.19
N LYS A 579 19.90 2.23 25.75
CA LYS A 579 21.04 1.33 25.57
C LYS A 579 21.31 0.54 26.85
N ASP A 580 21.26 -0.79 26.78
CA ASP A 580 21.75 -1.65 27.86
C ASP A 580 23.28 -1.57 27.91
N LEU A 581 23.83 -1.08 29.02
CA LEU A 581 25.28 -0.90 29.17
C LEU A 581 26.02 -2.23 29.40
N SER A 582 25.31 -3.33 29.66
CA SER A 582 25.91 -4.65 29.86
C SER A 582 26.10 -5.40 28.53
N THR A 583 25.13 -5.34 27.63
CA THR A 583 25.13 -6.05 26.34
C THR A 583 25.44 -5.15 25.14
N ASN A 584 25.33 -3.82 25.31
CA ASN A 584 25.31 -2.82 24.24
C ASN A 584 24.10 -2.89 23.29
N ILE A 585 23.11 -3.74 23.56
CA ILE A 585 21.86 -3.76 22.80
C ILE A 585 21.18 -2.39 22.92
N VAL A 586 20.72 -1.87 21.79
CA VAL A 586 20.04 -0.58 21.67
C VAL A 586 18.58 -0.81 21.32
N SER A 587 17.70 -0.09 21.98
CA SER A 587 16.28 -0.02 21.62
C SER A 587 15.89 1.42 21.32
N ASN A 588 15.18 1.64 20.23
CA ASN A 588 14.77 2.97 19.77
C ASN A 588 13.25 3.09 19.93
N ILE A 589 12.78 4.03 20.75
CA ILE A 589 11.35 4.32 20.94
C ILE A 589 11.02 5.49 20.00
N PRO A 590 10.29 5.29 18.90
CA PRO A 590 9.96 6.37 17.99
C PRO A 590 8.96 7.32 18.64
N TYR A 591 9.08 8.61 18.35
CA TYR A 591 8.04 9.58 18.66
C TYR A 591 7.80 10.50 17.47
N PHE A 592 6.57 10.95 17.29
CA PHE A 592 6.24 11.90 16.25
C PHE A 592 5.00 12.71 16.61
N GLY A 593 4.78 13.82 15.90
CA GLY A 593 3.57 14.60 16.02
C GLY A 593 3.44 15.61 14.89
N SER A 594 2.32 16.32 14.88
CA SER A 594 2.14 17.51 14.04
C SER A 594 1.97 18.74 14.90
N THR A 595 2.42 19.88 14.39
CA THR A 595 2.15 21.20 14.99
C THR A 595 0.87 21.83 14.43
N VAL A 596 0.25 21.17 13.46
CA VAL A 596 -0.97 21.60 12.79
C VAL A 596 -2.11 20.73 13.25
N GLU A 597 -3.27 21.34 13.48
CA GLU A 597 -4.50 20.63 13.80
C GLU A 597 -5.13 20.17 12.48
N LEU A 598 -5.27 18.86 12.26
CA LEU A 598 -5.88 18.30 11.06
C LEU A 598 -7.32 18.80 10.89
N HIS A 599 -8.02 19.03 12.00
CA HIS A 599 -9.35 19.65 12.01
C HIS A 599 -9.38 21.03 11.30
N SER A 600 -8.29 21.78 11.39
CA SER A 600 -8.16 23.12 10.79
C SER A 600 -7.73 23.11 9.33
N LEU A 601 -7.33 21.96 8.79
CA LEU A 601 -6.89 21.83 7.41
C LEU A 601 -8.08 21.75 6.47
N GLU A 602 -8.06 22.59 5.44
CA GLU A 602 -9.00 22.50 4.32
C GLU A 602 -8.78 21.16 3.57
N THR A 603 -9.79 20.29 3.60
CA THR A 603 -9.70 18.96 2.94
C THR A 603 -9.91 19.07 1.43
N GLN A 604 -10.54 20.15 0.96
CA GLN A 604 -10.83 20.40 -0.45
C GLN A 604 -9.80 21.31 -1.11
N THR A 605 -9.71 21.19 -2.43
CA THR A 605 -8.95 22.11 -3.29
C THR A 605 -9.89 23.15 -3.86
N ASP A 606 -9.41 24.38 -4.09
CA ASP A 606 -10.17 25.44 -4.76
C ASP A 606 -10.69 25.07 -6.17
N GLU A 607 -10.28 23.93 -6.74
CA GLU A 607 -10.96 23.32 -7.89
C GLU A 607 -12.41 22.99 -7.48
N GLU A 608 -13.33 23.83 -7.94
CA GLU A 608 -14.77 23.78 -7.69
C GLU A 608 -15.25 22.33 -7.70
N PHE A 609 -16.02 21.90 -6.69
CA PHE A 609 -16.92 20.77 -6.90
C PHE A 609 -17.66 21.04 -8.22
N TYR A 610 -17.35 20.26 -9.24
CA TYR A 610 -17.93 20.44 -10.56
C TYR A 610 -18.56 19.14 -11.00
N TRP A 611 -19.74 19.31 -11.57
CA TRP A 611 -20.45 18.26 -12.26
C TRP A 611 -19.94 18.11 -13.68
N LYS A 612 -19.92 16.90 -14.20
CA LYS A 612 -19.84 16.69 -15.64
C LYS A 612 -21.00 15.80 -16.06
N GLU A 613 -21.73 16.27 -17.06
CA GLU A 613 -22.65 15.42 -17.81
C GLU A 613 -21.83 14.75 -18.92
N PHE A 614 -21.79 13.43 -18.90
CA PHE A 614 -21.20 12.63 -19.96
C PHE A 614 -22.31 12.19 -20.91
N HIS A 615 -22.19 12.60 -22.18
CA HIS A 615 -23.02 12.07 -23.26
C HIS A 615 -22.25 10.96 -23.97
N TYR A 616 -22.83 9.75 -24.01
CA TYR A 616 -22.35 8.71 -24.90
C TYR A 616 -22.81 9.01 -26.33
N GLU A 617 -21.91 9.47 -27.19
CA GLU A 617 -22.19 9.44 -28.62
C GLU A 617 -22.21 7.99 -29.12
N PRO A 618 -23.05 7.65 -30.12
CA PRO A 618 -23.12 6.31 -30.70
C PRO A 618 -21.79 5.77 -31.26
N ASP A 619 -20.78 6.61 -31.44
CA ASP A 619 -19.44 6.24 -31.92
C ASP A 619 -18.43 5.95 -30.79
N GLY A 620 -18.86 6.01 -29.53
CA GLY A 620 -18.04 5.74 -28.34
C GLY A 620 -17.21 6.92 -27.85
N LYS A 621 -17.43 8.14 -28.37
CA LYS A 621 -16.79 9.36 -27.86
C LYS A 621 -17.60 10.01 -26.75
N TYR A 622 -16.87 10.67 -25.85
CA TYR A 622 -17.42 11.47 -24.76
C TYR A 622 -17.45 12.95 -25.17
N CYS A 623 -18.59 13.60 -25.00
CA CYS A 623 -18.66 15.06 -25.04
C CYS A 623 -18.88 15.58 -23.62
N GLU A 624 -17.97 16.44 -23.17
CA GLU A 624 -18.08 17.12 -21.87
C GLU A 624 -19.03 18.31 -22.02
N MET A 625 -20.13 18.30 -21.26
CA MET A 625 -21.01 19.47 -21.16
C MET A 625 -21.01 20.03 -19.74
N TRP A 626 -20.65 21.32 -19.65
CA TRP A 626 -20.80 22.14 -18.46
C TRP A 626 -22.23 22.65 -18.42
N VAL A 627 -23.09 22.15 -17.53
CA VAL A 627 -24.51 22.50 -17.64
C VAL A 627 -25.06 23.05 -16.33
N ASN A 628 -25.36 24.34 -16.34
CA ASN A 628 -26.21 24.97 -15.35
C ASN A 628 -27.68 24.78 -15.81
N GLY A 629 -28.48 24.04 -15.05
CA GLY A 629 -29.88 23.73 -15.41
C GLY A 629 -30.07 22.58 -16.40
N SER A 630 -29.20 21.56 -16.35
CA SER A 630 -29.28 20.33 -17.15
C SER A 630 -30.57 19.55 -16.89
N VAL A 631 -31.07 18.90 -17.95
CA VAL A 631 -32.17 17.94 -17.89
C VAL A 631 -31.58 16.55 -18.04
N VAL A 632 -31.52 15.77 -16.96
CA VAL A 632 -31.13 14.35 -17.04
C VAL A 632 -32.30 13.60 -17.66
N ASN A 633 -32.21 13.28 -18.96
CA ASN A 633 -33.35 12.81 -19.77
C ASN A 633 -33.18 11.41 -20.38
N ASP A 634 -32.13 10.64 -20.04
CA ASP A 634 -31.97 9.26 -20.54
C ASP A 634 -31.04 8.39 -19.66
N THR A 635 -31.13 7.06 -19.84
CA THR A 635 -30.24 6.04 -19.26
C THR A 635 -28.78 6.18 -19.68
N ASP A 636 -28.50 7.00 -20.69
CA ASP A 636 -27.16 7.24 -21.23
C ASP A 636 -26.48 8.49 -20.63
N HIS A 637 -27.17 9.23 -19.76
CA HIS A 637 -26.62 10.39 -19.04
C HIS A 637 -26.37 10.03 -17.58
N PHE A 638 -25.11 9.89 -17.23
CA PHE A 638 -24.69 9.69 -15.84
C PHE A 638 -24.23 11.02 -15.26
N MET A 639 -24.66 11.32 -14.03
CA MET A 639 -24.09 12.43 -13.28
C MET A 639 -22.80 11.95 -12.64
N GLN A 640 -21.66 12.54 -13.03
CA GLN A 640 -20.40 12.26 -12.37
C GLN A 640 -20.07 13.37 -11.40
N ILE A 641 -19.83 12.98 -10.15
CA ILE A 641 -19.46 13.89 -9.08
C ILE A 641 -17.96 13.78 -8.87
N TYR A 642 -17.27 14.91 -9.01
CA TYR A 642 -15.84 15.02 -8.75
C TYR A 642 -15.60 15.81 -7.47
N PHE A 643 -14.80 15.24 -6.59
CA PHE A 643 -14.25 15.95 -5.45
C PHE A 643 -12.86 15.41 -5.12
N ASN A 644 -12.06 16.25 -4.48
CA ASN A 644 -10.72 15.90 -4.04
C ASN A 644 -10.66 15.97 -2.51
N ASP A 645 -10.30 14.86 -1.87
CA ASP A 645 -10.17 14.76 -0.41
C ASP A 645 -8.69 14.60 -0.04
N ARG A 646 -8.01 15.73 0.14
CA ARG A 646 -6.56 15.81 0.27
C ARG A 646 -5.99 15.17 1.51
N ILE A 647 -6.78 14.93 2.55
CA ILE A 647 -6.29 14.35 3.81
C ILE A 647 -7.18 13.20 4.28
N GLY A 648 -8.08 12.69 3.44
CA GLY A 648 -9.08 11.71 3.84
C GLY A 648 -10.13 12.30 4.79
N SER A 649 -11.24 11.59 4.95
CA SER A 649 -12.34 12.02 5.82
C SER A 649 -12.93 10.84 6.59
N PRO A 650 -13.27 11.02 7.89
CA PRO A 650 -13.97 9.98 8.63
C PRO A 650 -15.36 9.70 8.05
N LEU A 651 -15.95 10.66 7.32
CA LEU A 651 -17.28 10.51 6.76
C LEU A 651 -17.51 11.43 5.55
N ILE A 652 -17.84 10.83 4.40
CA ILE A 652 -18.31 11.54 3.22
C ILE A 652 -19.78 11.19 3.01
N ASP A 653 -20.62 12.19 2.77
CA ASP A 653 -22.03 11.98 2.45
C ASP A 653 -22.41 12.80 1.21
N ILE A 654 -23.12 12.17 0.28
CA ILE A 654 -23.62 12.82 -0.93
C ILE A 654 -25.13 12.68 -0.96
N LEU A 655 -25.78 13.83 -0.77
CA LEU A 655 -27.22 13.92 -0.57
C LEU A 655 -27.88 14.55 -1.79
N VAL A 656 -29.06 14.07 -2.16
CA VAL A 656 -29.98 14.79 -3.03
C VAL A 656 -30.94 15.60 -2.16
N VAL A 657 -31.05 16.89 -2.45
CA VAL A 657 -31.92 17.82 -1.73
C VAL A 657 -32.81 18.59 -2.72
N GLU A 658 -33.96 19.08 -2.27
CA GLU A 658 -34.86 19.87 -3.13
C GLU A 658 -34.19 21.17 -3.58
N LYS A 659 -34.63 21.71 -4.73
CA LYS A 659 -34.05 22.95 -5.32
C LYS A 659 -33.97 24.14 -4.35
N ASP A 660 -34.95 24.29 -3.46
CA ASP A 660 -35.02 25.39 -2.50
C ASP A 660 -34.42 25.03 -1.13
N TRP A 661 -33.67 23.94 -1.03
CA TRP A 661 -32.86 23.62 0.15
C TRP A 661 -31.85 24.74 0.46
N THR A 662 -31.73 25.04 1.76
CA THR A 662 -30.87 26.06 2.36
C THR A 662 -30.13 25.50 3.57
N ILE A 663 -29.09 26.20 4.03
CA ILE A 663 -28.31 25.80 5.21
C ILE A 663 -29.16 25.64 6.48
N GLU A 664 -30.24 26.43 6.62
CA GLU A 664 -31.18 26.34 7.74
C GLU A 664 -32.00 25.03 7.74
N ASP A 665 -32.07 24.34 6.61
CA ASP A 665 -32.72 23.04 6.46
C ASP A 665 -31.77 21.87 6.83
N PHE A 666 -30.54 22.15 7.29
CA PHE A 666 -29.59 21.10 7.68
C PHE A 666 -29.99 20.42 9.01
N VAL A 667 -30.12 19.09 8.95
CA VAL A 667 -30.31 18.23 10.13
C VAL A 667 -29.42 16.99 10.01
N TYR A 668 -28.83 16.57 11.13
CA TYR A 668 -28.05 15.33 11.21
C TYR A 668 -28.59 14.39 12.31
N PRO A 669 -28.72 13.08 12.04
CA PRO A 669 -28.57 12.44 10.73
C PRO A 669 -29.69 12.87 9.78
N PRO A 670 -29.43 13.01 8.46
CA PRO A 670 -30.49 13.40 7.52
C PRO A 670 -31.50 12.24 7.38
N VAL A 671 -32.78 12.58 7.36
CA VAL A 671 -33.91 11.62 7.29
C VAL A 671 -34.71 11.86 6.01
N PRO A 672 -34.81 10.89 5.08
CA PRO A 672 -35.50 11.06 3.80
C PRO A 672 -36.92 11.64 3.97
N GLY A 673 -37.23 12.69 3.21
CA GLY A 673 -38.51 13.40 3.26
C GLY A 673 -38.66 14.43 4.41
N GLN A 674 -37.61 14.70 5.18
CA GLN A 674 -37.57 15.77 6.18
C GLN A 674 -36.62 16.88 5.73
N ASP A 675 -36.97 18.13 6.07
CA ASP A 675 -36.12 19.30 5.82
C ASP A 675 -35.54 19.36 4.39
N LYS A 676 -36.41 19.01 3.42
CA LYS A 676 -36.11 18.99 1.98
C LYS A 676 -34.97 18.05 1.57
N PHE A 677 -34.55 17.14 2.44
CA PHE A 677 -33.66 16.06 2.09
C PHE A 677 -34.48 14.96 1.38
N VAL A 678 -34.06 14.60 0.17
CA VAL A 678 -34.74 13.60 -0.65
C VAL A 678 -34.23 12.21 -0.25
N GLU A 679 -32.98 11.89 -0.59
CA GLU A 679 -32.27 10.67 -0.22
C GLU A 679 -30.79 10.81 -0.59
N ARG A 680 -29.95 9.87 -0.16
CA ARG A 680 -28.56 9.71 -0.61
C ARG A 680 -28.49 9.12 -2.01
N ILE A 681 -27.41 9.40 -2.72
CA ILE A 681 -27.15 8.72 -3.99
C ILE A 681 -26.69 7.27 -3.75
N GLN A 682 -27.06 6.35 -4.64
CA GLN A 682 -26.47 5.02 -4.70
C GLN A 682 -25.14 5.12 -5.44
N GLY A 683 -24.03 5.23 -4.71
CA GLY A 683 -22.70 5.19 -5.31
C GLY A 683 -22.48 3.89 -6.10
N THR A 684 -21.86 3.97 -7.27
CA THR A 684 -21.69 2.83 -8.20
C THR A 684 -20.29 2.21 -8.12
N ARG A 685 -19.27 3.00 -7.75
CA ARG A 685 -17.89 2.49 -7.64
C ARG A 685 -17.57 1.85 -6.31
N TYR A 686 -18.18 2.31 -5.21
CA TYR A 686 -17.83 1.85 -3.87
C TYR A 686 -18.90 0.92 -3.29
N PRO A 687 -18.53 -0.30 -2.86
CA PRO A 687 -19.46 -1.36 -2.48
C PRO A 687 -20.27 -1.11 -1.18
N GLY A 688 -20.41 0.15 -0.74
CA GLY A 688 -21.19 0.54 0.44
C GLY A 688 -22.16 1.70 0.22
N GLY A 689 -22.12 2.41 -0.92
CA GLY A 689 -22.88 3.65 -1.11
C GLY A 689 -22.52 4.73 -0.10
N TYR A 690 -23.41 5.71 0.08
CA TYR A 690 -23.27 6.76 1.08
C TYR A 690 -24.17 6.49 2.29
N PRO A 691 -23.75 6.89 3.51
CA PRO A 691 -22.52 7.63 3.79
C PRO A 691 -21.27 6.73 3.73
N TRP A 692 -20.19 7.27 3.17
CA TRP A 692 -18.92 6.59 3.05
C TRP A 692 -18.05 6.90 4.27
N HIS A 693 -17.94 5.93 5.16
CA HIS A 693 -17.12 6.02 6.36
C HIS A 693 -15.64 5.77 6.06
N TYR A 694 -14.77 6.54 6.73
CA TYR A 694 -13.32 6.37 6.70
C TYR A 694 -12.77 6.39 5.27
N ALA A 695 -13.24 7.37 4.50
CA ALA A 695 -12.76 7.60 3.15
C ALA A 695 -11.24 7.88 3.22
N PRO A 696 -10.42 7.11 2.49
CA PRO A 696 -9.01 7.39 2.42
C PRO A 696 -8.78 8.70 1.66
N ARG A 697 -7.57 9.22 1.78
CA ARG A 697 -7.09 10.33 0.97
C ARG A 697 -7.19 9.98 -0.53
N SER A 698 -7.61 10.94 -1.37
CA SER A 698 -7.56 10.79 -2.84
C SER A 698 -6.12 10.67 -3.34
N ASN A 699 -5.90 9.84 -4.35
CA ASN A 699 -4.57 9.69 -4.93
C ASN A 699 -4.21 10.90 -5.83
N THR A 700 -2.91 11.07 -6.05
CA THR A 700 -2.24 12.30 -6.52
C THR A 700 -2.49 12.65 -7.98
N THR A 701 -3.04 11.73 -8.78
CA THR A 701 -3.24 11.98 -10.19
C THR A 701 -4.65 12.48 -10.44
N LEU A 702 -4.81 13.53 -11.25
CA LEU A 702 -6.13 14.04 -11.67
C LEU A 702 -7.02 12.94 -12.32
N ALA A 703 -6.41 11.84 -12.78
CA ALA A 703 -7.09 10.66 -13.31
C ALA A 703 -7.69 9.74 -12.22
N GLU A 704 -7.29 9.92 -10.96
CA GLU A 704 -7.71 9.15 -9.78
C GLU A 704 -8.42 10.05 -8.75
N GLN A 705 -8.99 11.17 -9.19
CA GLN A 705 -10.01 11.87 -8.41
C GLN A 705 -11.12 10.87 -8.04
N TRP A 706 -11.73 11.06 -6.87
CA TRP A 706 -12.93 10.30 -6.55
C TRP A 706 -14.00 10.70 -7.55
N ASP A 707 -14.32 9.78 -8.43
CA ASP A 707 -15.46 9.86 -9.30
C ASP A 707 -16.51 8.86 -8.85
N ASP A 708 -17.70 9.36 -8.58
CA ASP A 708 -18.85 8.49 -8.45
C ASP A 708 -19.83 8.78 -9.57
N TRP A 709 -20.34 7.71 -10.15
CA TRP A 709 -21.33 7.78 -11.20
C TRP A 709 -22.67 7.60 -10.51
N HIS A 710 -23.52 8.61 -10.60
CA HIS A 710 -24.92 8.49 -10.22
C HIS A 710 -25.72 8.14 -11.47
N ASP A 711 -26.24 6.91 -11.46
CA ASP A 711 -27.09 6.31 -12.50
C ASP A 711 -28.58 6.66 -12.34
N GLY A 712 -28.90 7.60 -11.45
CA GLY A 712 -30.27 7.96 -11.11
C GLY A 712 -30.83 7.17 -9.92
N LEU A 713 -30.10 6.19 -9.40
CA LEU A 713 -30.53 5.42 -8.23
C LEU A 713 -30.14 6.09 -6.91
N LEU A 714 -31.09 6.04 -5.99
CA LEU A 714 -30.96 6.47 -4.61
C LEU A 714 -30.51 5.29 -3.73
N ALA A 715 -29.93 5.57 -2.56
CA ALA A 715 -29.35 4.55 -1.69
C ALA A 715 -30.35 3.48 -1.21
N ASP A 716 -31.66 3.76 -1.25
CA ASP A 716 -32.74 2.81 -0.97
C ASP A 716 -33.08 1.90 -2.17
N GLY A 717 -32.39 2.07 -3.29
CA GLY A 717 -32.59 1.38 -4.57
C GLY A 717 -33.73 1.96 -5.42
N SER A 718 -34.37 3.04 -4.98
CA SER A 718 -35.37 3.74 -5.78
C SER A 718 -34.74 4.64 -6.83
N VAL A 719 -35.51 5.00 -7.86
CA VAL A 719 -35.08 5.96 -8.88
C VAL A 719 -35.44 7.36 -8.40
N LEU A 720 -34.51 8.31 -8.47
CA LEU A 720 -34.73 9.72 -8.13
C LEU A 720 -35.94 10.27 -8.92
N PRO A 721 -37.06 10.70 -8.30
CA PRO A 721 -38.24 11.09 -9.06
C PRO A 721 -38.00 12.28 -9.99
N ALA A 722 -38.80 12.45 -11.04
CA ALA A 722 -38.74 13.65 -11.87
C ALA A 722 -39.02 14.90 -11.02
N GLY A 723 -38.18 15.93 -11.15
CA GLY A 723 -38.20 17.10 -10.26
C GLY A 723 -36.99 18.01 -10.45
N GLU A 724 -36.90 19.05 -9.59
CA GLU A 724 -35.75 19.95 -9.56
C GLU A 724 -35.00 19.77 -8.24
N TYR A 725 -33.70 19.50 -8.31
CA TYR A 725 -32.89 19.10 -7.16
C TYR A 725 -31.54 19.82 -7.12
N LYS A 726 -30.84 19.69 -6.01
CA LYS A 726 -29.41 19.99 -5.86
C LYS A 726 -28.72 18.77 -5.26
N ILE A 727 -27.40 18.71 -5.41
CA ILE A 727 -26.53 17.80 -4.67
C ILE A 727 -25.90 18.57 -3.53
N LEU A 728 -25.92 17.97 -2.34
CA LEU A 728 -25.19 18.42 -1.17
C LEU A 728 -24.08 17.40 -0.88
N LEU A 729 -22.84 17.77 -1.19
CA LEU A 729 -21.64 17.04 -0.78
C LEU A 729 -21.23 17.51 0.62
N ARG A 730 -20.99 16.56 1.52
CA ARG A 730 -20.49 16.81 2.87
C ARG A 730 -19.27 15.95 3.12
N ILE A 731 -18.16 16.56 3.49
CA ILE A 731 -16.93 15.88 3.89
C ILE A 731 -16.65 16.27 5.33
N LEU A 732 -16.67 15.30 6.24
CA LEU A 732 -16.48 15.56 7.67
C LEU A 732 -15.03 15.95 7.93
N LYS A 733 -14.81 16.97 8.77
CA LYS A 733 -13.47 17.33 9.25
C LYS A 733 -12.89 16.22 10.13
N HIS A 734 -11.59 16.28 10.36
CA HIS A 734 -10.93 15.44 11.35
C HIS A 734 -11.31 15.85 12.77
N ASN A 735 -11.26 14.92 13.73
CA ASN A 735 -11.46 15.16 15.17
C ASN A 735 -12.79 15.87 15.56
N VAL A 736 -13.86 15.67 14.78
CA VAL A 736 -15.18 16.26 15.04
C VAL A 736 -15.84 15.66 16.28
N GLN A 737 -16.43 16.50 17.14
CA GLN A 737 -17.18 16.07 18.33
C GLN A 737 -18.70 16.04 18.11
N ASP A 738 -19.23 16.88 17.23
CA ASP A 738 -20.67 16.99 16.98
C ASP A 738 -20.97 16.97 15.48
N LEU A 739 -21.47 15.82 15.00
CA LEU A 739 -21.85 15.64 13.59
C LEU A 739 -23.03 16.52 13.16
N SER A 740 -23.76 17.12 14.12
CA SER A 740 -24.89 18.01 13.86
C SER A 740 -24.50 19.48 13.71
N ASP A 741 -23.25 19.85 13.95
CA ASP A 741 -22.76 21.19 13.67
C ASP A 741 -22.34 21.31 12.19
N TRP A 742 -23.02 22.17 11.43
CA TRP A 742 -22.68 22.45 10.03
C TRP A 742 -21.22 22.87 9.84
N GLY A 743 -20.64 23.58 10.81
CA GLY A 743 -19.26 24.06 10.78
C GLY A 743 -18.20 22.96 10.82
N GLU A 744 -18.58 21.75 11.24
CA GLU A 744 -17.70 20.57 11.35
C GLU A 744 -17.56 19.82 10.01
N TRP A 745 -18.25 20.29 8.96
CA TRP A 745 -18.22 19.71 7.63
C TRP A 745 -17.68 20.70 6.60
N TYR A 746 -16.98 20.18 5.60
CA TYR A 746 -16.83 20.85 4.31
C TYR A 746 -18.08 20.54 3.49
N ASN A 747 -18.92 21.55 3.34
CA ASN A 747 -20.17 21.43 2.62
C ASN A 747 -20.07 22.13 1.27
N HIS A 748 -20.51 21.43 0.22
CA HIS A 748 -20.69 22.03 -1.08
C HIS A 748 -22.11 21.74 -1.57
N VAL A 749 -22.80 22.78 -2.03
CA VAL A 749 -24.14 22.67 -2.61
C VAL A 749 -24.02 22.97 -4.10
N SER A 750 -24.33 21.98 -4.94
CA SER A 750 -24.33 22.15 -6.38
C SER A 750 -25.33 23.23 -6.81
N PRO A 751 -25.19 23.79 -8.02
CA PRO A 751 -26.32 24.46 -8.65
C PRO A 751 -27.47 23.45 -8.86
N TRP A 752 -28.69 23.94 -9.09
CA TRP A 752 -29.84 23.04 -9.23
C TRP A 752 -29.89 22.41 -10.64
N PHE A 753 -30.45 21.21 -10.73
CA PHE A 753 -30.63 20.44 -11.96
C PHE A 753 -32.06 19.89 -12.05
N VAL A 754 -32.48 19.47 -13.24
CA VAL A 754 -33.79 18.87 -13.51
C VAL A 754 -33.63 17.40 -13.84
N VAL A 755 -34.44 16.56 -13.22
CA VAL A 755 -34.66 15.17 -13.63
C VAL A 755 -35.97 15.13 -14.39
N ASP A 756 -35.95 14.74 -15.67
CA ASP A 756 -37.14 14.60 -16.50
C ASP A 756 -37.13 13.25 -17.19
N TYR A 757 -38.15 12.42 -16.93
CA TYR A 757 -38.29 11.12 -17.58
C TYR A 757 -39.25 11.16 -18.78
N ALA A 758 -39.80 12.33 -19.14
CA ALA A 758 -40.88 12.43 -20.12
C ALA A 758 -40.46 12.08 -21.56
N ASN A 759 -39.16 12.13 -21.90
CA ASN A 759 -38.66 11.78 -23.24
C ASN A 759 -37.95 10.42 -23.31
N VAL A 760 -37.85 9.67 -22.21
CA VAL A 760 -37.34 8.30 -22.22
C VAL A 760 -38.41 7.40 -22.83
N THR A 761 -38.45 7.29 -24.15
CA THR A 761 -39.31 6.32 -24.84
C THR A 761 -38.85 4.91 -24.49
N ALA A 762 -39.40 4.35 -23.42
CA ALA A 762 -39.30 2.95 -22.99
C ALA A 762 -38.07 2.25 -23.58
N VAL A 763 -36.87 2.67 -23.16
CA VAL A 763 -35.66 1.92 -23.46
C VAL A 763 -35.92 0.54 -22.88
N GLY A 764 -35.84 -0.48 -23.74
CA GLY A 764 -36.11 -1.87 -23.41
C GLY A 764 -35.02 -2.44 -22.51
N LEU A 765 -34.75 -1.80 -21.37
CA LEU A 765 -34.02 -2.40 -20.28
C LEU A 765 -34.82 -3.64 -19.89
N PRO A 766 -34.23 -4.84 -19.93
CA PRO A 766 -34.84 -5.96 -19.26
C PRO A 766 -34.81 -5.59 -17.77
N LEU A 767 -35.94 -5.11 -17.25
CA LEU A 767 -36.30 -5.28 -15.86
C LEU A 767 -36.40 -6.80 -15.64
N THR A 768 -35.26 -7.49 -15.59
CA THR A 768 -35.16 -8.72 -14.84
C THR A 768 -35.40 -8.30 -13.41
N THR A 769 -36.67 -8.33 -13.01
CA THR A 769 -37.08 -8.47 -11.61
C THR A 769 -36.23 -9.61 -11.06
N ILE A 770 -35.13 -9.28 -10.38
CA ILE A 770 -34.42 -10.23 -9.55
C ILE A 770 -35.37 -10.46 -8.39
N SER A 771 -36.23 -11.47 -8.55
CA SER A 771 -36.98 -12.05 -7.43
C SER A 771 -35.94 -12.65 -6.49
N ILE A 772 -35.46 -11.85 -5.54
CA ILE A 772 -34.75 -12.37 -4.37
C ILE A 772 -35.76 -13.32 -3.69
N PRO A 773 -35.48 -14.62 -3.59
CA PRO A 773 -36.36 -15.50 -2.85
C PRO A 773 -36.41 -14.98 -1.42
N HIS A 774 -37.59 -14.57 -0.95
CA HIS A 774 -37.84 -14.46 0.48
C HIS A 774 -37.63 -15.84 1.08
N THR A 775 -36.39 -16.12 1.49
CA THR A 775 -36.10 -17.26 2.34
C THR A 775 -36.85 -16.98 3.63
N THR A 776 -37.97 -17.67 3.82
CA THR A 776 -38.78 -17.56 5.02
C THR A 776 -37.85 -17.92 6.19
N LEU A 777 -37.46 -16.92 6.97
CA LEU A 777 -36.79 -17.14 8.25
C LEU A 777 -37.70 -18.07 9.06
N LYS A 778 -37.30 -19.34 9.13
CA LYS A 778 -37.94 -20.33 9.96
C LYS A 778 -37.69 -19.87 11.38
N THR A 779 -38.73 -19.39 12.04
CA THR A 779 -38.74 -19.08 13.46
C THR A 779 -38.27 -20.33 14.19
N VAL A 780 -37.01 -20.34 14.63
CA VAL A 780 -36.52 -21.34 15.57
C VAL A 780 -37.18 -20.97 16.89
N SER A 781 -38.19 -21.75 17.27
CA SER A 781 -38.76 -21.68 18.62
C SER A 781 -37.64 -21.94 19.62
N THR A 782 -37.28 -20.93 20.39
CA THR A 782 -36.40 -21.05 21.54
C THR A 782 -37.01 -22.07 22.50
N ALA A 783 -36.36 -23.24 22.62
CA ALA A 783 -36.58 -24.13 23.73
C ALA A 783 -36.19 -23.39 25.01
N THR A 784 -37.10 -23.40 25.98
CA THR A 784 -36.94 -22.88 27.34
C THR A 784 -35.65 -23.39 27.97
N ALA A 785 -34.66 -22.50 28.09
CA ALA A 785 -33.51 -22.70 28.97
C ALA A 785 -33.91 -22.31 30.40
N SER A 786 -33.74 -23.27 31.30
CA SER A 786 -33.94 -23.16 32.73
C SER A 786 -33.08 -22.07 33.36
N THR A 787 -33.69 -21.33 34.26
CA THR A 787 -33.12 -20.36 35.20
C THR A 787 -31.80 -20.80 35.83
N ALA A 788 -30.72 -20.05 35.55
CA ALA A 788 -29.54 -19.96 36.41
C ALA A 788 -29.24 -18.48 36.67
N SER A 789 -29.11 -18.18 37.97
CA SER A 789 -28.92 -16.87 38.60
C SER A 789 -27.70 -16.11 38.05
N ALA A 790 -27.93 -14.95 37.44
CA ALA A 790 -26.90 -13.94 37.18
C ALA A 790 -26.94 -12.87 38.29
N THR A 791 -25.84 -12.79 39.05
CA THR A 791 -25.50 -11.64 39.88
C THR A 791 -25.10 -10.47 38.98
N SER A 792 -25.72 -9.31 39.21
CA SER A 792 -25.49 -8.05 38.51
C SER A 792 -24.06 -7.53 38.72
N MET A 793 -23.33 -7.32 37.63
CA MET A 793 -22.25 -6.33 37.58
C MET A 793 -22.73 -5.17 36.70
N ASP A 794 -22.77 -4.02 37.34
CA ASP A 794 -23.21 -2.72 36.84
C ASP A 794 -22.10 -2.14 35.95
N MET A 795 -22.38 -1.94 34.66
CA MET A 795 -21.54 -1.17 33.74
C MET A 795 -22.35 -0.02 33.17
N ALA A 796 -22.47 1.04 33.98
CA ALA A 796 -22.81 2.36 33.52
C ALA A 796 -21.52 3.16 33.35
N GLY A 797 -21.24 3.62 32.12
CA GLY A 797 -20.25 4.67 31.89
C GLY A 797 -19.32 4.45 30.71
N MET A 798 -19.84 4.48 29.48
CA MET A 798 -19.11 5.01 28.32
C MET A 798 -20.15 5.71 27.43
N HIS A 799 -20.27 7.02 27.63
CA HIS A 799 -20.84 7.93 26.63
C HIS A 799 -19.67 8.44 25.80
N MET A 800 -19.77 8.26 24.48
CA MET A 800 -19.11 9.10 23.49
C MET A 800 -19.71 10.50 23.56
#